data_AF-A0A8H4TFA7-F1
#
_entry.id   AF-A0A8H4TFA7-F1
#
_cell.length_a   1.000
_cell.length_b   1.000
_cell.length_c   1.000
_cell.angle_alpha   90.00
_cell.angle_beta   90.00
_cell.angle_gamma   90.00
#
_symmetry.space_group_name_H-M   'P 1'
#
loop_
_entity.id
_entity.type
_entity.pdbx_description
1 polymer ?
#
loop_
_entity_poly.entity_id
_entity_poly.type
_entity_poly.pdbx_seq_one_letter_code
_entity_poly.pdbx_strand_id
1 'polypeptide(L)'
;MTLLHARHSAAVPLKKGQSLQVINTHGKQVVDFWAFNPKDSHDYLSTSHTQAMLLSISLRKGDNLYSSRRKPILTLVDDTTPGIHDLLFPACDAERYRMLGAVGYHDSCHDNMHKALKDFPDIKVTDDWAPGPLNLFMNVAVDHHGGLNVRAPTSDKGQYVILRAETDLVVVMSACPQDMVNVNADGPADCEYRVIEDSDKALLDRLLKENAELRANRAQSESPQGGTGTGSTPWHPTPTSNQDVSAGDDQILEESDWFTHTRSSDTPIWIGEISDAAFSTRFRQFASASQLPKHIPRTQFTSDDTLRDLAATRPVWPSAARAQLLVETALQFVQHHYHIVRKTEVLSALGSISSCQYSAGANPSNEAKLWALFAIGELRLSRCLSPIDRLPGLSYFAFASDAARTINERPQLDVIETILLLMILALYSLEVNRRHSACTYVGSAMRLATIMGLHMNIGDAYLADSELKEHRIRVWWSVYILDRFLSSKIGLPLSISDADISVDLPSTSSTLNSDDFGDHGRLVAIIHLGRIAGNISRSLYVRTPQRGTFLQRVTKIREELDHWKLELPDHLKFDIDHDRDSDRYQPSIWTLELIYNQLLILATRPVLLFLFRRHRDRGAITSTDSNLPDQAQDVADACIHSARQSCQLLVQFWANGQFHIFHYSYVRYLFSAATILAISSTLDRGTSQDDKGNFDLVTGFLQQLEQNGNPAAMEFYSHIKETQAILETQRSSHPGPNVLHTDEDLGLSHSTEPIHPLLNGQQLTTPGSSDIALQAVDDSPLNLSFLDDWIYDNALTQLCWQEE
;
A
#
# COMPACT_ATOMS: atom_id res chain seq x y z
N MET A 1 18.53 0.68 50.13
CA MET A 1 17.48 0.18 49.21
C MET A 1 16.35 -0.34 50.06
N THR A 2 15.10 -0.17 49.62
CA THR A 2 13.90 -0.58 50.36
C THR A 2 13.33 -1.81 49.70
N LEU A 3 12.94 -2.81 50.50
CA LEU A 3 12.40 -4.07 50.01
C LEU A 3 10.91 -3.92 49.68
N LEU A 4 10.52 -4.37 48.49
CA LEU A 4 9.15 -4.60 48.07
C LEU A 4 8.88 -6.10 48.16
N HIS A 5 8.25 -6.52 49.26
CA HIS A 5 7.96 -7.93 49.50
C HIS A 5 7.07 -8.52 48.41
N ALA A 6 7.32 -9.78 48.05
CA ALA A 6 6.48 -10.57 47.17
C ALA A 6 5.02 -10.48 47.60
N ARG A 7 4.10 -10.36 46.64
CA ARG A 7 2.64 -10.28 46.87
C ARG A 7 2.18 -9.01 47.60
N HIS A 8 3.06 -8.04 47.86
CA HIS A 8 2.73 -6.80 48.58
C HIS A 8 2.96 -5.56 47.70
N SER A 9 2.48 -4.41 48.19
CA SER A 9 2.67 -3.10 47.58
C SER A 9 3.46 -2.14 48.46
N ALA A 10 3.98 -1.11 47.81
CA ALA A 10 4.51 0.09 48.44
C ALA A 10 4.01 1.33 47.69
N ALA A 11 3.83 2.44 48.41
CA ALA A 11 3.57 3.74 47.83
C ALA A 11 4.58 4.77 48.34
N VAL A 12 5.09 5.62 47.45
CA VAL A 12 6.09 6.64 47.77
C VAL A 12 5.79 7.97 47.07
N PRO A 13 5.96 9.12 47.76
CA PRO A 13 5.93 10.42 47.10
C PRO A 13 7.23 10.62 46.31
N LEU A 14 7.11 11.13 45.09
CA LEU A 14 8.22 11.45 44.20
C LEU A 14 8.05 12.89 43.72
N LYS A 15 8.95 13.78 44.14
CA LYS A 15 8.91 15.19 43.72
C LYS A 15 9.42 15.34 42.29
N LYS A 16 8.99 16.39 41.60
CA LYS A 16 9.51 16.75 40.28
C LYS A 16 11.04 16.76 40.27
N GLY A 17 11.65 16.05 39.32
CA GLY A 17 13.09 15.92 39.14
C GLY A 17 13.71 14.72 39.86
N GLN A 18 13.06 14.16 40.89
CA GLN A 18 13.54 12.95 41.56
C GLN A 18 13.37 11.71 40.67
N SER A 19 14.24 10.73 40.86
CA SER A 19 14.15 9.45 40.15
C SER A 19 13.86 8.30 41.10
N LEU A 20 13.11 7.32 40.64
CA LEU A 20 12.84 6.07 41.34
C LEU A 20 13.50 4.94 40.56
N GLN A 21 14.37 4.19 41.24
CA GLN A 21 14.94 2.97 40.70
C GLN A 21 14.15 1.77 41.25
N VAL A 22 13.73 0.88 40.35
CA VAL A 22 13.06 -0.40 40.68
C VAL A 22 13.94 -1.54 40.19
N ILE A 23 14.32 -2.44 41.09
CA ILE A 23 15.34 -3.48 40.90
C ILE A 23 14.66 -4.84 41.05
N ASN A 24 14.84 -5.69 40.06
CA ASN A 24 14.40 -7.07 40.06
C ASN A 24 15.44 -7.95 40.77
N THR A 25 15.43 -7.95 42.10
CA THR A 25 16.48 -8.53 42.95
C THR A 25 16.74 -10.01 42.69
N HIS A 26 15.70 -10.76 42.35
CA HIS A 26 15.76 -12.20 42.07
C HIS A 26 15.70 -12.53 40.57
N GLY A 27 15.33 -11.56 39.73
CA GLY A 27 14.99 -11.78 38.33
C GLY A 27 13.54 -12.27 38.19
N LYS A 28 12.99 -12.11 37.00
CA LYS A 28 11.68 -12.63 36.58
C LYS A 28 10.42 -12.17 37.36
N GLN A 29 10.54 -11.37 38.42
CA GLN A 29 9.38 -10.81 39.11
C GLN A 29 8.75 -9.66 38.33
N VAL A 30 7.44 -9.69 38.10
CA VAL A 30 6.67 -8.57 37.52
C VAL A 30 6.29 -7.55 38.59
N VAL A 31 6.39 -6.26 38.25
CA VAL A 31 5.95 -5.17 39.14
C VAL A 31 4.93 -4.30 38.43
N ASP A 32 3.67 -4.36 38.88
CA ASP A 32 2.63 -3.44 38.41
C ASP A 32 2.89 -2.06 39.03
N PHE A 33 2.93 -1.04 38.17
CA PHE A 33 3.36 0.31 38.52
C PHE A 33 2.30 1.34 38.15
N TRP A 34 2.00 2.24 39.10
CA TRP A 34 1.12 3.39 38.89
C TRP A 34 1.77 4.68 39.40
N ALA A 35 1.34 5.81 38.85
CA ALA A 35 1.68 7.11 39.38
C ALA A 35 0.47 8.04 39.33
N PHE A 36 0.21 8.74 40.43
CA PHE A 36 -0.94 9.63 40.61
C PHE A 36 -0.46 11.04 40.92
N ASN A 37 -1.14 12.05 40.37
CA ASN A 37 -0.95 13.42 40.79
C ASN A 37 -1.60 13.60 42.18
N PRO A 38 -0.84 14.00 43.23
CA PRO A 38 -1.39 14.15 44.58
C PRO A 38 -2.46 15.26 44.68
N LYS A 39 -2.56 16.15 43.69
CA LYS A 39 -3.52 17.26 43.66
C LYS A 39 -4.77 16.97 42.84
N ASP A 40 -4.76 15.93 41.99
CA ASP A 40 -5.87 15.56 41.13
C ASP A 40 -5.86 14.03 40.91
N SER A 41 -6.77 13.30 41.57
CA SER A 41 -6.85 11.85 41.45
C SER A 41 -7.28 11.36 40.05
N HIS A 42 -7.76 12.27 39.18
CA HIS A 42 -8.10 11.95 37.79
C HIS A 42 -6.91 12.16 36.84
N ASP A 43 -5.79 12.72 37.31
CA ASP A 43 -4.54 12.90 36.56
C ASP A 43 -3.52 11.85 37.04
N TYR A 44 -3.43 10.75 36.31
CA TYR A 44 -2.62 9.58 36.66
C TYR A 44 -1.93 9.00 35.42
N LEU A 45 -0.89 8.17 35.61
CA LEU A 45 -0.18 7.47 34.55
C LEU A 45 -1.14 6.65 33.70
N SER A 46 -1.22 6.94 32.40
CA SER A 46 -2.09 6.23 31.48
C SER A 46 -1.28 5.55 30.40
N THR A 47 -1.33 4.21 30.40
CA THR A 47 -0.64 3.39 29.39
C THR A 47 -1.23 3.62 27.99
N SER A 48 -2.54 3.76 27.85
CA SER A 48 -3.19 4.06 26.56
C SER A 48 -2.81 5.43 25.99
N HIS A 49 -2.72 6.46 26.84
CA HIS A 49 -2.22 7.77 26.39
C HIS A 49 -0.73 7.70 26.08
N THR A 50 0.06 6.96 26.85
CA THR A 50 1.48 6.76 26.57
C THR A 50 1.68 6.07 25.21
N GLN A 51 0.95 5.00 24.93
CA GLN A 51 0.97 4.31 23.63
C GLN A 51 0.59 5.27 22.49
N ALA A 52 -0.46 6.06 22.66
CA ALA A 52 -0.92 7.00 21.64
C ALA A 52 0.07 8.16 21.41
N MET A 53 0.85 8.55 22.42
CA MET A 53 1.85 9.62 22.29
C MET A 53 3.19 9.12 21.75
N LEU A 54 3.57 7.88 22.08
CA LEU A 54 4.79 7.25 21.56
C LEU A 54 4.58 6.53 20.23
N LEU A 55 3.32 6.30 19.83
CA LEU A 55 2.92 5.41 18.73
C LEU A 55 3.59 4.02 18.84
N SER A 56 3.80 3.56 20.08
CA SER A 56 4.53 2.34 20.41
C SER A 56 3.94 1.67 21.66
N ILE A 57 3.94 0.35 21.68
CA ILE A 57 3.60 -0.46 22.87
C ILE A 57 4.84 -0.89 23.67
N SER A 58 6.04 -0.59 23.14
CA SER A 58 7.33 -0.87 23.79
C SER A 58 7.95 0.44 24.30
N LEU A 59 8.57 0.38 25.48
CA LEU A 59 9.27 1.51 26.08
C LEU A 59 10.77 1.47 25.75
N ARG A 60 11.33 2.63 25.45
CA ARG A 60 12.76 2.83 25.22
C ARG A 60 13.33 3.84 26.22
N LYS A 61 14.62 3.70 26.51
CA LYS A 61 15.35 4.69 27.30
C LYS A 61 15.22 6.06 26.65
N GLY A 62 14.79 7.05 27.41
CA GLY A 62 14.51 8.41 26.98
C GLY A 62 13.03 8.71 26.80
N ASP A 63 12.17 7.69 26.71
CA ASP A 63 10.73 7.90 26.47
C ASP A 63 10.04 8.59 27.64
N ASN A 64 9.11 9.49 27.30
CA ASN A 64 8.19 10.08 28.25
C ASN A 64 6.95 9.19 28.40
N LEU A 65 6.50 9.03 29.65
CA LEU A 65 5.23 8.41 30.00
C LEU A 65 4.21 9.49 30.32
N TYR A 66 2.98 9.29 29.84
CA TYR A 66 1.97 10.32 29.79
C TYR A 66 0.80 10.04 30.74
N SER A 67 0.24 11.09 31.32
CA SER A 67 -0.96 10.98 32.15
C SER A 67 -2.24 10.86 31.33
N SER A 68 -3.36 10.57 32.00
CA SER A 68 -4.73 10.67 31.49
C SER A 68 -5.10 12.06 30.92
N ARG A 69 -4.26 13.08 31.16
CA ARG A 69 -4.39 14.44 30.61
C ARG A 69 -3.38 14.73 29.49
N ARG A 70 -2.68 13.70 28.97
CA ARG A 70 -1.64 13.80 27.92
C ARG A 70 -0.44 14.68 28.30
N LYS A 71 -0.14 14.79 29.59
CA LYS A 71 1.06 15.49 30.07
C LYS A 71 2.17 14.49 30.32
N PRO A 72 3.43 14.75 29.92
CA PRO A 72 4.57 13.98 30.41
C PRO A 72 4.61 14.05 31.94
N ILE A 73 4.60 12.89 32.61
CA ILE A 73 4.65 12.81 34.07
C ILE A 73 5.85 12.00 34.57
N LEU A 74 6.37 11.07 33.76
CA LEU A 74 7.58 10.31 34.04
C LEU A 74 8.44 10.21 32.78
N THR A 75 9.74 10.00 32.94
CA THR A 75 10.66 9.66 31.84
C THR A 75 11.45 8.40 32.21
N LEU A 76 11.57 7.44 31.28
CA LEU A 76 12.43 6.26 31.46
C LEU A 76 13.90 6.66 31.25
N VAL A 77 14.63 6.89 32.34
CA VAL A 77 16.01 7.40 32.31
C VAL A 77 17.02 6.30 32.02
N ASP A 78 16.80 5.10 32.55
CA ASP A 78 17.67 3.96 32.31
C ASP A 78 16.90 2.67 32.44
N ASP A 79 17.32 1.69 31.66
CA ASP A 79 16.82 0.33 31.72
C ASP A 79 18.00 -0.61 31.44
N THR A 80 18.23 -1.53 32.36
CA THR A 80 19.31 -2.53 32.26
C THR A 80 18.81 -3.88 31.76
N THR A 81 17.50 -4.01 31.57
CA THR A 81 16.84 -5.18 30.98
C THR A 81 16.90 -5.12 29.45
N PRO A 82 16.39 -6.15 28.74
CA PRO A 82 16.22 -6.11 27.28
C PRO A 82 15.16 -5.11 26.76
N GLY A 83 14.53 -4.27 27.61
CA GLY A 83 13.49 -3.30 27.18
C GLY A 83 12.08 -3.87 27.11
N ILE A 84 11.81 -5.01 27.75
CA ILE A 84 10.53 -5.71 27.67
C ILE A 84 9.70 -5.41 28.92
N HIS A 85 8.73 -4.51 28.76
CA HIS A 85 7.73 -4.11 29.75
C HIS A 85 6.37 -4.07 29.07
N ASP A 86 5.30 -4.41 29.79
CA ASP A 86 3.96 -4.44 29.23
C ASP A 86 3.14 -3.19 29.59
N LEU A 87 2.40 -2.71 28.59
CA LEU A 87 1.47 -1.58 28.70
C LEU A 87 0.00 -2.01 28.43
N LEU A 88 -0.25 -3.28 28.11
CA LEU A 88 -1.52 -3.76 27.55
C LEU A 88 -2.39 -4.49 28.57
N PHE A 89 -1.82 -5.30 29.46
CA PHE A 89 -2.59 -6.10 30.39
C PHE A 89 -3.06 -5.30 31.61
N PRO A 90 -4.33 -5.48 32.04
CA PRO A 90 -4.80 -4.93 33.30
C PRO A 90 -4.15 -5.65 34.48
N ALA A 91 -4.15 -4.99 35.64
CA ALA A 91 -3.71 -5.58 36.89
C ALA A 91 -4.53 -6.85 37.21
N CYS A 92 -3.90 -7.83 37.88
CA CYS A 92 -4.66 -8.98 38.36
C CYS A 92 -5.64 -8.56 39.48
N ASP A 93 -6.81 -9.19 39.47
CA ASP A 93 -7.91 -8.94 40.40
C ASP A 93 -8.58 -10.26 40.85
N ALA A 94 -9.50 -10.15 41.82
CA ALA A 94 -10.19 -11.31 42.39
C ALA A 94 -11.03 -12.10 41.36
N GLU A 95 -11.63 -11.45 40.36
CA GLU A 95 -12.41 -12.13 39.32
C GLU A 95 -11.48 -12.90 38.38
N ARG A 96 -10.35 -12.31 38.00
CA ARG A 96 -9.33 -12.98 37.20
C ARG A 96 -8.83 -14.27 37.87
N TYR A 97 -8.61 -14.26 39.19
CA TYR A 97 -8.22 -15.47 39.91
C TYR A 97 -9.34 -16.52 39.96
N ARG A 98 -10.61 -16.11 40.11
CA ARG A 98 -11.76 -17.04 40.00
C ARG A 98 -11.82 -17.71 38.63
N MET A 99 -11.61 -16.95 37.55
CA MET A 99 -11.57 -17.49 36.19
C MET A 99 -10.44 -18.51 35.98
N LEU A 100 -9.33 -18.36 36.70
CA LEU A 100 -8.21 -19.31 36.71
C LEU A 100 -8.43 -20.50 37.65
N GLY A 101 -9.55 -20.55 38.39
CA GLY A 101 -9.92 -21.65 39.27
C GLY A 101 -9.49 -21.48 40.73
N ALA A 102 -9.08 -20.29 41.16
CA ALA A 102 -8.76 -20.03 42.56
C ALA A 102 -10.02 -20.18 43.44
N VAL A 103 -9.86 -20.83 44.60
CA VAL A 103 -10.94 -21.01 45.57
C VAL A 103 -10.61 -20.17 46.81
N GLY A 104 -11.50 -19.24 47.17
CA GLY A 104 -11.32 -18.35 48.31
C GLY A 104 -10.55 -17.08 47.97
N TYR A 105 -9.95 -16.45 48.98
CA TYR A 105 -9.19 -15.21 48.81
C TYR A 105 -7.82 -15.48 48.20
N HIS A 106 -7.41 -14.62 47.27
CA HIS A 106 -6.08 -14.59 46.69
C HIS A 106 -5.59 -13.13 46.62
N ASP A 107 -4.34 -12.87 46.98
CA ASP A 107 -3.77 -11.53 46.87
C ASP A 107 -3.78 -11.06 45.41
N SER A 108 -4.07 -9.78 45.17
CA SER A 108 -4.17 -9.23 43.83
C SER A 108 -3.49 -7.87 43.72
N CYS A 109 -2.99 -7.54 42.54
CA CYS A 109 -2.38 -6.23 42.28
C CYS A 109 -3.39 -5.10 42.46
N HIS A 110 -4.65 -5.33 42.12
CA HIS A 110 -5.77 -4.43 42.40
C HIS A 110 -5.86 -4.12 43.89
N ASP A 111 -6.02 -5.14 44.75
CA ASP A 111 -6.15 -4.96 46.20
C ASP A 111 -4.90 -4.30 46.81
N ASN A 112 -3.73 -4.70 46.31
CA ASN A 112 -2.45 -4.15 46.72
C ASN A 112 -2.34 -2.64 46.42
N MET A 113 -2.76 -2.20 45.25
CA MET A 113 -2.78 -0.78 44.89
C MET A 113 -3.68 0.01 45.86
N HIS A 114 -4.93 -0.44 46.08
CA HIS A 114 -5.86 0.22 47.00
C HIS A 114 -5.34 0.24 48.44
N LYS A 115 -4.70 -0.85 48.89
CA LYS A 115 -4.10 -0.94 50.22
C LYS A 115 -2.99 0.10 50.40
N ALA A 116 -2.12 0.29 49.40
CA ALA A 116 -1.04 1.27 49.46
C ALA A 116 -1.54 2.72 49.38
N LEU A 117 -2.61 2.97 48.62
CA LEU A 117 -3.21 4.31 48.52
C LEU A 117 -3.90 4.77 49.82
N LYS A 118 -4.19 3.88 50.79
CA LYS A 118 -4.74 4.26 52.09
C LYS A 118 -3.85 5.22 52.88
N ASP A 119 -2.53 5.17 52.63
CA ASP A 119 -1.56 6.08 53.25
C ASP A 119 -1.60 7.49 52.60
N PHE A 120 -2.33 7.67 51.50
CA PHE A 120 -2.47 8.90 50.73
C PHE A 120 -3.96 9.24 50.50
N PRO A 121 -4.71 9.63 51.56
CA PRO A 121 -6.18 9.77 51.52
C PRO A 121 -6.70 10.87 50.56
N ASP A 122 -5.83 11.77 50.11
CA ASP A 122 -6.17 12.80 49.12
C ASP A 122 -6.35 12.21 47.70
N ILE A 123 -5.77 11.04 47.44
CA ILE A 123 -5.92 10.33 46.17
C ILE A 123 -7.14 9.42 46.26
N LYS A 124 -8.25 9.89 45.67
CA LYS A 124 -9.54 9.19 45.68
C LYS A 124 -9.69 8.33 44.44
N VAL A 125 -9.63 7.01 44.64
CA VAL A 125 -9.89 5.96 43.64
C VAL A 125 -10.99 5.06 44.21
N THR A 126 -12.01 4.70 43.43
CA THR A 126 -13.10 3.84 43.90
C THR A 126 -12.60 2.40 44.06
N ASP A 127 -13.02 1.71 45.13
CA ASP A 127 -12.49 0.38 45.49
C ASP A 127 -12.69 -0.70 44.40
N ASP A 128 -13.65 -0.50 43.50
CA ASP A 128 -14.00 -1.39 42.39
C ASP A 128 -13.26 -1.06 41.08
N TRP A 129 -12.36 -0.09 41.07
CA TRP A 129 -11.70 0.37 39.85
C TRP A 129 -10.20 0.65 40.05
N ALA A 130 -9.39 0.19 39.10
CA ALA A 130 -7.97 0.50 39.02
C ALA A 130 -7.61 1.02 37.62
N PRO A 131 -6.73 2.02 37.51
CA PRO A 131 -6.11 2.37 36.22
C PRO A 131 -5.29 1.21 35.66
N GLY A 132 -5.12 1.16 34.34
CA GLY A 132 -4.18 0.24 33.71
C GLY A 132 -2.74 0.49 34.21
N PRO A 133 -2.05 -0.51 34.79
CA PRO A 133 -0.67 -0.39 35.25
C PRO A 133 0.33 -0.33 34.10
N LEU A 134 1.49 0.27 34.36
CA LEU A 134 2.71 -0.10 33.65
C LEU A 134 3.26 -1.39 34.28
N ASN A 135 3.25 -2.50 33.56
CA ASN A 135 3.71 -3.79 34.06
C ASN A 135 5.21 -3.93 33.80
N LEU A 136 6.02 -3.49 34.77
CA LEU A 136 7.48 -3.57 34.66
C LEU A 136 7.93 -5.04 34.65
N PHE A 137 8.84 -5.36 33.72
CA PHE A 137 9.44 -6.68 33.51
C PHE A 137 8.49 -7.76 32.96
N MET A 138 7.21 -7.43 32.73
CA MET A 138 6.25 -8.38 32.16
C MET A 138 6.47 -8.53 30.66
N ASN A 139 6.46 -9.77 30.18
CA ASN A 139 6.70 -10.12 28.79
C ASN A 139 5.40 -10.54 28.10
N VAL A 140 4.79 -9.59 27.38
CA VAL A 140 3.60 -9.82 26.56
C VAL A 140 3.98 -9.65 25.10
N ALA A 141 3.99 -10.77 24.36
CA ALA A 141 4.24 -10.74 22.93
C ALA A 141 2.94 -10.52 22.16
N VAL A 142 2.93 -9.57 21.24
CA VAL A 142 1.83 -9.34 20.28
C VAL A 142 2.19 -10.01 18.97
N ASP A 143 1.33 -10.89 18.46
CA ASP A 143 1.50 -11.48 17.15
C ASP A 143 0.97 -10.57 16.02
N HIS A 144 1.29 -10.93 14.78
CA HIS A 144 0.92 -10.19 13.57
C HIS A 144 -0.60 -10.18 13.28
N HIS A 145 -1.41 -10.92 14.03
CA HIS A 145 -2.88 -10.86 13.99
C HIS A 145 -3.47 -10.06 15.16
N GLY A 146 -2.64 -9.48 16.03
CA GLY A 146 -3.06 -8.78 17.24
C GLY A 146 -3.35 -9.71 18.43
N GLY A 147 -2.98 -10.99 18.35
CA GLY A 147 -3.07 -11.93 19.46
C GLY A 147 -2.05 -11.63 20.55
N LEU A 148 -2.46 -11.73 21.82
CA LEU A 148 -1.61 -11.47 22.98
C LEU A 148 -1.16 -12.79 23.62
N ASN A 149 0.16 -12.95 23.77
CA ASN A 149 0.76 -14.13 24.38
C ASN A 149 1.65 -13.74 25.57
N VAL A 150 1.21 -14.11 26.77
CA VAL A 150 1.94 -13.88 28.02
C VAL A 150 3.05 -14.92 28.13
N ARG A 151 4.30 -14.44 28.13
CA ARG A 151 5.52 -15.25 28.20
C ARG A 151 6.24 -14.99 29.53
N ALA A 152 7.19 -15.87 29.84
CA ALA A 152 8.06 -15.67 30.99
C ALA A 152 8.85 -14.34 30.85
N PRO A 153 8.96 -13.55 31.92
CA PRO A 153 9.80 -12.35 31.97
C PRO A 153 11.23 -12.58 31.49
N THR A 154 11.81 -11.59 30.82
CA THR A 154 13.19 -11.67 30.33
C THR A 154 14.20 -11.05 31.29
N SER A 155 13.75 -10.36 32.34
CA SER A 155 14.62 -9.74 33.34
C SER A 155 15.45 -10.78 34.11
N ASP A 156 16.73 -10.49 34.27
CA ASP A 156 17.66 -11.28 35.07
C ASP A 156 17.91 -10.63 36.43
N LYS A 157 18.49 -11.44 37.34
CA LYS A 157 18.80 -11.05 38.71
C LYS A 157 19.59 -9.73 38.76
N GLY A 158 19.06 -8.75 39.50
CA GLY A 158 19.70 -7.46 39.74
C GLY A 158 19.51 -6.43 38.62
N GLN A 159 18.85 -6.77 37.51
CA GLN A 159 18.45 -5.79 36.52
C GLN A 159 17.37 -4.85 37.08
N TYR A 160 17.34 -3.64 36.55
CA TYR A 160 16.54 -2.54 37.06
C TYR A 160 16.10 -1.55 35.98
N VAL A 161 15.09 -0.75 36.32
CA VAL A 161 14.67 0.45 35.59
C VAL A 161 14.78 1.69 36.47
N ILE A 162 14.99 2.87 35.86
CA ILE A 162 15.02 4.16 36.52
C ILE A 162 14.02 5.10 35.85
N LEU A 163 13.03 5.58 36.61
CA LEU A 163 11.98 6.49 36.16
C LEU A 163 12.15 7.84 36.86
N ARG A 164 12.26 8.94 36.10
CA ARG A 164 12.31 10.31 36.66
C ARG A 164 10.94 10.95 36.63
N ALA A 165 10.54 11.59 37.71
CA ALA A 165 9.32 12.38 37.79
C ALA A 165 9.44 13.73 37.08
N GLU A 166 8.51 14.03 36.18
CA GLU A 166 8.40 15.32 35.48
C GLU A 166 7.46 16.31 36.21
N THR A 167 6.70 15.79 37.17
CA THR A 167 5.83 16.53 38.09
C THR A 167 5.84 15.86 39.47
N ASP A 168 5.27 16.49 40.50
CA ASP A 168 5.08 15.83 41.79
C ASP A 168 4.06 14.69 41.66
N LEU A 169 4.41 13.51 42.16
CA LEU A 169 3.65 12.26 42.02
C LEU A 169 3.60 11.48 43.33
N VAL A 170 2.59 10.62 43.47
CA VAL A 170 2.60 9.47 44.37
C VAL A 170 2.66 8.23 43.50
N VAL A 171 3.76 7.48 43.63
CA VAL A 171 3.98 6.24 42.88
C VAL A 171 3.55 5.06 43.73
N VAL A 172 2.84 4.11 43.12
CA VAL A 172 2.45 2.85 43.73
C VAL A 172 3.07 1.70 42.95
N MET A 173 3.66 0.74 43.65
CA MET A 173 4.26 -0.46 43.09
C MET A 173 3.66 -1.68 43.77
N SER A 174 3.31 -2.71 43.01
CA SER A 174 2.88 -4.01 43.53
C SER A 174 3.76 -5.11 42.96
N ALA A 175 4.44 -5.87 43.81
CA ALA A 175 5.10 -7.12 43.39
C ALA A 175 4.01 -8.15 43.09
N CYS A 176 3.79 -8.42 41.80
CA CYS A 176 2.65 -9.19 41.31
C CYS A 176 2.54 -10.55 42.01
N PRO A 177 1.39 -10.87 42.65
CA PRO A 177 1.20 -12.13 43.38
C PRO A 177 0.87 -13.33 42.49
N GLN A 178 0.79 -13.17 41.17
CA GLN A 178 0.35 -14.21 40.24
C GLN A 178 1.24 -15.45 40.27
N ASP A 179 0.67 -16.58 40.68
CA ASP A 179 1.32 -17.89 40.82
C ASP A 179 0.56 -19.03 40.09
N MET A 180 -0.58 -18.74 39.44
CA MET A 180 -1.40 -19.73 38.73
C MET A 180 -1.10 -19.80 37.23
N VAL A 181 -0.48 -18.75 36.66
CA VAL A 181 -0.01 -18.69 35.28
C VAL A 181 1.41 -18.16 35.23
N ASN A 182 2.12 -18.42 34.13
CA ASN A 182 3.57 -18.21 34.00
C ASN A 182 4.03 -16.73 33.87
N VAL A 183 3.35 -15.81 34.56
CA VAL A 183 3.63 -14.36 34.55
C VAL A 183 4.89 -14.01 35.34
N ASN A 184 5.15 -14.67 36.47
CA ASN A 184 6.33 -14.46 37.32
C ASN A 184 7.40 -15.55 37.14
N ALA A 185 7.32 -16.36 36.07
CA ALA A 185 8.16 -17.55 35.86
C ALA A 185 8.15 -18.51 37.07
N ASP A 186 9.13 -18.38 37.97
CA ASP A 186 9.39 -19.24 39.13
C ASP A 186 8.51 -18.93 40.36
N GLY A 187 7.55 -18.01 40.21
CA GLY A 187 6.58 -17.60 41.23
C GLY A 187 6.91 -16.24 41.87
N PRO A 188 6.04 -15.71 42.75
CA PRO A 188 6.22 -14.40 43.35
C PRO A 188 7.49 -14.32 44.21
N ALA A 189 8.33 -13.32 43.95
CA ALA A 189 9.59 -13.03 44.62
C ALA A 189 9.69 -11.55 45.02
N ASP A 190 10.65 -11.24 45.90
CA ASP A 190 10.89 -9.87 46.36
C ASP A 190 11.58 -9.02 45.27
N CYS A 191 11.27 -7.73 45.26
CA CYS A 191 11.98 -6.71 44.49
C CYS A 191 12.56 -5.65 45.44
N GLU A 192 13.43 -4.79 44.94
CA GLU A 192 13.91 -3.63 45.69
C GLU A 192 13.59 -2.34 44.94
N TYR A 193 13.40 -1.24 45.68
CA TYR A 193 13.29 0.08 45.10
C TYR A 193 14.04 1.12 45.93
N ARG A 194 14.42 2.23 45.30
CA ARG A 194 14.94 3.41 46.01
C ARG A 194 14.60 4.70 45.28
N VAL A 195 14.21 5.72 46.05
CA VAL A 195 14.15 7.10 45.55
C VAL A 195 15.58 7.64 45.55
N ILE A 196 16.01 8.19 44.41
CA ILE A 196 17.31 8.82 44.21
C ILE A 196 17.14 10.31 44.53
N GLU A 197 17.75 10.75 45.63
CA GLU A 197 17.75 12.14 46.06
C GLU A 197 18.76 12.98 45.27
N ASP A 198 18.62 14.32 45.29
CA ASP A 198 19.53 15.23 44.58
C ASP A 198 21.00 15.09 45.03
N SER A 199 21.25 14.69 46.28
CA SER A 199 22.59 14.37 46.81
C SER A 199 23.22 13.14 46.15
N ASP A 200 22.40 12.24 45.61
CA ASP A 200 22.82 10.99 44.96
C ASP A 200 22.88 11.10 43.43
N LYS A 201 22.63 12.29 42.87
CA LYS A 201 22.68 12.51 41.41
C LYS A 201 24.07 12.21 40.83
N ALA A 202 25.13 12.52 41.58
CA ALA A 202 26.50 12.15 41.23
C ALA A 202 26.75 10.62 41.26
N LEU A 203 26.01 9.88 42.09
CA LEU A 203 26.03 8.41 42.10
C LEU A 203 25.24 7.86 40.92
N LEU A 204 24.09 8.46 40.58
CA LEU A 204 23.31 8.10 39.39
C LEU A 204 24.13 8.31 38.12
N ASP A 205 24.74 9.48 37.94
CA ASP A 205 25.59 9.77 36.77
C ASP A 205 26.77 8.80 36.68
N ARG A 206 27.34 8.40 37.83
CA ARG A 206 28.39 7.38 37.91
C ARG A 206 27.88 5.99 37.50
N LEU A 207 26.71 5.57 37.98
CA LEU A 207 26.11 4.28 37.62
C LEU A 207 25.71 4.22 36.15
N LEU A 208 25.18 5.31 35.60
CA LEU A 208 24.86 5.42 34.17
C LEU A 208 26.13 5.29 33.32
N LYS A 209 27.23 5.93 33.75
CA LYS A 209 28.52 5.84 33.08
C LYS A 209 29.15 4.44 33.21
N GLU A 210 29.14 3.87 34.41
CA GLU A 210 29.67 2.53 34.69
C GLU A 210 28.90 1.45 33.93
N ASN A 211 27.57 1.55 33.82
CA ASN A 211 26.79 0.65 32.99
C ASN A 211 27.11 0.79 31.49
N ALA A 212 27.33 2.03 31.01
CA ALA A 212 27.75 2.25 29.63
C ALA A 212 29.13 1.61 29.39
N GLU A 213 30.06 1.72 30.34
CA GLU A 213 31.39 1.11 30.28
C GLU A 213 31.35 -0.43 30.42
N LEU A 214 30.52 -0.99 31.30
CA LEU A 214 30.33 -2.44 31.46
C LEU A 214 29.71 -3.06 30.20
N ARG A 215 28.76 -2.37 29.57
CA ARG A 215 28.19 -2.78 28.26
C ARG A 215 29.27 -2.78 27.17
N ALA A 216 30.13 -1.77 27.15
CA ALA A 216 31.26 -1.70 26.22
C ALA A 216 32.31 -2.81 26.48
N ASN A 217 32.59 -3.13 27.74
CA ASN A 217 33.57 -4.16 28.12
C ASN A 217 33.05 -5.59 27.94
N ARG A 218 31.75 -5.85 28.16
CA ARG A 218 31.13 -7.15 27.90
C ARG A 218 31.13 -7.49 26.42
N ALA A 219 31.03 -6.48 25.55
CA ALA A 219 31.21 -6.63 24.11
C ALA A 219 32.67 -6.97 23.69
N GLN A 220 33.67 -6.80 24.57
CA GLN A 220 35.09 -7.08 24.28
C GLN A 220 35.63 -8.42 24.81
N SER A 221 34.99 -9.05 25.82
CA SER A 221 35.49 -10.30 26.46
C SER A 221 35.01 -11.61 25.82
N GLU A 222 34.09 -11.57 24.85
CA GLU A 222 33.59 -12.77 24.16
C GLU A 222 34.28 -12.93 22.79
N SER A 223 35.43 -13.61 22.74
CA SER A 223 36.03 -14.14 21.50
C SER A 223 36.48 -15.61 21.70
N PRO A 224 36.14 -16.58 20.82
CA PRO A 224 36.16 -18.01 21.18
C PRO A 224 37.40 -18.78 20.67
N GLN A 225 38.06 -19.56 21.55
CA GLN A 225 38.96 -20.66 21.19
C GLN A 225 38.19 -21.99 21.08
N GLY A 226 38.52 -22.79 20.04
CA GLY A 226 37.77 -23.99 19.64
C GLY A 226 38.09 -25.29 20.39
N GLY A 227 37.17 -26.27 20.28
CA GLY A 227 37.32 -27.64 20.76
C GLY A 227 36.08 -28.52 20.48
N THR A 228 36.32 -29.68 19.86
CA THR A 228 35.39 -30.67 19.29
C THR A 228 34.66 -31.57 20.30
N GLY A 229 33.39 -31.92 20.05
CA GLY A 229 32.70 -33.04 20.72
C GLY A 229 31.18 -33.10 20.46
N THR A 230 30.71 -34.23 19.94
CA THR A 230 29.33 -34.54 19.47
C THR A 230 28.27 -34.64 20.57
N GLY A 231 27.09 -34.05 20.36
CA GLY A 231 25.85 -34.37 21.11
C GLY A 231 24.84 -33.22 21.19
N SER A 232 23.81 -33.26 20.35
CA SER A 232 22.51 -32.53 20.39
C SER A 232 22.46 -31.11 21.01
N THR A 233 22.33 -30.07 20.17
CA THR A 233 22.00 -28.70 20.60
C THR A 233 21.25 -27.88 19.54
N PRO A 234 20.44 -26.88 19.97
CA PRO A 234 19.58 -26.05 19.11
C PRO A 234 20.35 -24.99 18.31
N TRP A 235 19.81 -24.70 17.14
CA TRP A 235 20.28 -23.69 16.18
C TRP A 235 20.10 -22.26 16.71
N HIS A 236 21.21 -21.53 16.86
CA HIS A 236 21.28 -20.08 16.78
C HIS A 236 21.98 -19.70 15.47
N PRO A 237 21.44 -18.78 14.66
CA PRO A 237 22.24 -17.93 13.80
C PRO A 237 22.58 -16.65 14.57
N THR A 238 23.87 -16.40 14.80
CA THR A 238 24.39 -15.06 15.13
C THR A 238 25.43 -14.64 14.08
N PRO A 239 25.65 -13.31 13.95
CA PRO A 239 26.15 -12.61 12.78
C PRO A 239 27.64 -12.27 12.90
N THR A 240 28.32 -12.08 11.77
CA THR A 240 29.69 -11.51 11.71
C THR A 240 29.86 -10.83 10.35
N SER A 241 30.46 -9.64 10.19
CA SER A 241 31.14 -8.71 11.11
C SER A 241 31.55 -7.44 10.34
N ASN A 242 31.31 -6.27 10.95
CA ASN A 242 32.20 -5.11 11.19
C ASN A 242 33.15 -4.56 10.10
N GLN A 243 33.20 -3.22 9.93
CA GLN A 243 34.38 -2.34 10.13
C GLN A 243 34.15 -0.90 9.62
N ASP A 244 34.73 0.09 10.32
CA ASP A 244 34.94 1.45 9.82
C ASP A 244 36.24 1.50 8.99
N VAL A 245 36.10 1.42 7.66
CA VAL A 245 36.90 2.16 6.67
C VAL A 245 35.95 2.60 5.54
N SER A 246 35.40 3.80 5.73
CA SER A 246 34.76 4.70 4.76
C SER A 246 33.62 4.17 3.87
N ALA A 247 32.47 3.86 4.45
CA ALA A 247 31.14 3.79 3.80
C ALA A 247 30.13 3.48 4.94
N GLY A 248 29.24 4.40 5.32
CA GLY A 248 27.89 4.51 4.76
C GLY A 248 26.87 4.14 5.85
N ASP A 249 26.08 5.12 6.31
CA ASP A 249 24.95 4.99 7.24
C ASP A 249 24.07 3.77 6.91
N ASP A 250 23.93 2.80 7.81
CA ASP A 250 22.81 1.85 7.80
C ASP A 250 21.91 2.11 9.03
N GLN A 251 21.15 3.19 8.91
CA GLN A 251 19.91 3.42 9.63
C GLN A 251 18.86 2.40 9.15
N ILE A 252 18.58 1.37 9.94
CA ILE A 252 17.37 0.56 9.75
C ILE A 252 16.21 1.23 10.52
N LEU A 253 15.62 2.22 9.83
CA LEU A 253 14.19 2.50 9.65
C LEU A 253 13.26 2.95 10.77
N GLU A 254 12.75 4.16 10.58
CA GLU A 254 11.45 4.58 11.08
C GLU A 254 10.35 4.17 10.09
N GLU A 255 9.42 3.28 10.44
CA GLU A 255 8.21 3.03 9.63
C GLU A 255 7.37 4.31 9.53
N SER A 256 7.54 5.07 8.44
CA SER A 256 6.83 6.32 8.20
C SER A 256 5.88 6.20 7.02
N ASP A 257 4.61 6.53 7.25
CA ASP A 257 3.58 6.59 6.21
C ASP A 257 3.87 7.67 5.15
N TRP A 258 3.68 7.33 3.87
CA TRP A 258 3.81 8.29 2.77
C TRP A 258 2.58 9.22 2.69
N PHE A 259 2.80 10.45 3.15
CA PHE A 259 1.80 11.51 3.20
C PHE A 259 2.29 12.74 2.42
N THR A 260 1.41 13.36 1.64
CA THR A 260 1.72 14.61 0.95
C THR A 260 0.87 15.75 1.47
N HIS A 261 1.53 16.83 1.89
CA HIS A 261 0.85 18.08 2.22
C HIS A 261 0.45 18.78 0.93
N THR A 262 -0.83 18.78 0.62
CA THR A 262 -1.40 19.65 -0.41
C THR A 262 -1.74 21.01 0.20
N ARG A 263 -1.48 22.11 -0.50
CA ARG A 263 -1.82 23.49 -0.07
C ARG A 263 -3.32 23.76 0.15
N SER A 264 -4.16 22.72 0.06
CA SER A 264 -5.61 22.77 0.27
C SER A 264 -6.03 21.71 1.29
N SER A 265 -6.52 22.18 2.45
CA SER A 265 -6.99 21.47 3.65
C SER A 265 -5.92 20.82 4.54
N ASP A 266 -6.02 21.07 5.84
CA ASP A 266 -5.02 20.83 6.91
C ASP A 266 -4.66 19.36 7.19
N THR A 267 -5.08 18.41 6.34
CA THR A 267 -4.80 16.98 6.51
C THR A 267 -4.06 16.42 5.30
N PRO A 268 -2.93 15.72 5.51
CA PRO A 268 -2.17 15.15 4.40
C PRO A 268 -2.94 14.03 3.68
N ILE A 269 -2.60 13.84 2.41
CA ILE A 269 -3.18 12.79 1.57
C ILE A 269 -2.22 11.60 1.49
N TRP A 270 -2.74 10.41 1.75
CA TRP A 270 -2.02 9.15 1.61
C TRP A 270 -1.78 8.77 0.14
N ILE A 271 -0.58 8.28 -0.18
CA ILE A 271 -0.24 7.77 -1.52
C ILE A 271 0.33 6.36 -1.39
N GLY A 272 -0.27 5.41 -2.09
CA GLY A 272 0.19 4.02 -2.05
C GLY A 272 1.38 3.74 -2.95
N GLU A 273 2.28 2.89 -2.47
CA GLU A 273 3.51 2.46 -3.15
C GLU A 273 3.25 1.67 -4.44
N ILE A 274 2.08 1.06 -4.58
CA ILE A 274 1.65 0.43 -5.84
C ILE A 274 1.26 1.45 -6.92
N SER A 275 1.06 2.73 -6.60
CA SER A 275 0.75 3.74 -7.62
C SER A 275 1.96 4.02 -8.53
N ASP A 276 1.72 4.35 -9.80
CA ASP A 276 2.81 4.73 -10.74
C ASP A 276 3.48 6.04 -10.31
N ALA A 277 2.74 6.97 -9.70
CA ALA A 277 3.27 8.26 -9.25
C ALA A 277 4.24 8.09 -8.06
N ALA A 278 3.94 7.18 -7.13
CA ALA A 278 4.88 6.81 -6.06
C ALA A 278 6.14 6.17 -6.65
N PHE A 279 5.98 5.16 -7.51
CA PHE A 279 7.10 4.47 -8.17
C PHE A 279 8.02 5.43 -8.95
N SER A 280 7.45 6.33 -9.76
CA SER A 280 8.20 7.36 -10.49
C SER A 280 8.93 8.32 -9.54
N THR A 281 8.33 8.64 -8.39
CA THR A 281 9.02 9.46 -7.36
C THR A 281 10.20 8.71 -6.76
N ARG A 282 10.05 7.43 -6.41
CA ARG A 282 11.14 6.58 -5.91
C ARG A 282 12.28 6.48 -6.92
N PHE A 283 11.96 6.29 -8.20
CA PHE A 283 12.97 6.32 -9.26
C PHE A 283 13.74 7.63 -9.29
N ARG A 284 13.06 8.79 -9.31
CA ARG A 284 13.72 10.10 -9.29
C ARG A 284 14.57 10.31 -8.05
N GLN A 285 14.13 9.84 -6.88
CA GLN A 285 14.90 9.88 -5.63
C GLN A 285 16.18 9.03 -5.72
N PHE A 286 16.11 7.84 -6.32
CA PHE A 286 17.31 7.04 -6.59
C PHE A 286 18.14 7.54 -7.78
N ALA A 287 17.61 8.37 -8.66
CA ALA A 287 18.38 8.93 -9.76
C ALA A 287 19.09 10.25 -9.37
N SER A 288 18.55 11.04 -8.45
CA SER A 288 19.14 12.31 -8.03
C SER A 288 20.33 12.13 -7.08
N ALA A 289 21.39 12.93 -7.25
CA ALA A 289 22.59 12.93 -6.40
C ALA A 289 22.69 14.16 -5.46
N SER A 290 21.84 15.18 -5.64
CA SER A 290 21.97 16.48 -4.98
C SER A 290 20.86 16.76 -3.97
N GLN A 291 19.62 16.90 -4.45
CA GLN A 291 18.44 17.14 -3.63
C GLN A 291 17.43 16.02 -3.87
N LEU A 292 16.85 15.49 -2.78
CA LEU A 292 15.82 14.46 -2.84
C LEU A 292 14.55 15.04 -3.46
N PRO A 293 14.16 14.62 -4.67
CA PRO A 293 12.98 15.14 -5.34
C PRO A 293 11.73 14.88 -4.50
N LYS A 294 10.93 15.93 -4.28
CA LYS A 294 9.64 15.83 -3.59
C LYS A 294 8.60 15.17 -4.50
N HIS A 295 7.60 14.56 -3.89
CA HIS A 295 6.43 14.08 -4.62
C HIS A 295 5.71 15.25 -5.30
N ILE A 296 5.27 15.05 -6.54
CA ILE A 296 4.49 16.05 -7.27
C ILE A 296 3.01 15.82 -6.93
N PRO A 297 2.34 16.73 -6.22
CA PRO A 297 0.95 16.53 -5.84
C PRO A 297 0.02 16.58 -7.05
N ARG A 298 -0.99 15.71 -7.06
CA ARG A 298 -2.09 15.78 -8.02
C ARG A 298 -2.93 17.03 -7.75
N THR A 299 -2.88 17.99 -8.66
CA THR A 299 -3.66 19.25 -8.59
C THR A 299 -4.59 19.45 -9.78
N GLN A 300 -4.44 18.64 -10.84
CA GLN A 300 -5.14 18.80 -12.10
C GLN A 300 -6.48 18.07 -12.10
N PHE A 301 -7.50 18.71 -11.53
CA PHE A 301 -8.90 18.24 -11.55
C PHE A 301 -9.88 19.39 -11.29
N THR A 302 -11.13 19.25 -11.74
CA THR A 302 -12.19 20.25 -11.47
C THR A 302 -12.53 20.32 -9.98
N SER A 303 -12.60 21.54 -9.43
CA SER A 303 -12.95 21.77 -8.02
C SER A 303 -14.41 21.44 -7.70
N ASP A 304 -14.67 21.15 -6.42
CA ASP A 304 -16.02 20.85 -5.94
C ASP A 304 -16.96 22.04 -6.03
N ASP A 305 -16.45 23.27 -5.88
CA ASP A 305 -17.23 24.48 -6.04
C ASP A 305 -17.72 24.64 -7.48
N THR A 306 -16.85 24.41 -8.47
CA THR A 306 -17.25 24.43 -9.88
C THR A 306 -18.31 23.37 -10.20
N LEU A 307 -18.19 22.17 -9.64
CA LEU A 307 -19.22 21.14 -9.81
C LEU A 307 -20.53 21.52 -9.15
N ARG A 308 -20.50 22.13 -7.96
CA ARG A 308 -21.70 22.57 -7.25
C ARG A 308 -22.44 23.65 -8.03
N ASP A 309 -21.72 24.62 -8.57
CA ASP A 309 -22.28 25.68 -9.40
C ASP A 309 -22.92 25.12 -10.68
N LEU A 310 -22.25 24.17 -11.34
CA LEU A 310 -22.78 23.50 -12.53
C LEU A 310 -24.00 22.62 -12.21
N ALA A 311 -24.01 21.92 -11.07
CA ALA A 311 -25.13 21.09 -10.66
C ALA A 311 -26.39 21.93 -10.35
N ALA A 312 -26.21 23.15 -9.83
CA ALA A 312 -27.31 24.09 -9.62
C ALA A 312 -27.95 24.57 -10.94
N THR A 313 -27.21 24.51 -12.05
CA THR A 313 -27.72 24.86 -13.38
C THR A 313 -28.14 23.61 -14.15
N ARG A 314 -29.45 23.40 -14.35
CA ARG A 314 -29.92 22.26 -15.15
C ARG A 314 -29.39 22.38 -16.60
N PRO A 315 -28.63 21.39 -17.10
CA PRO A 315 -28.14 21.41 -18.48
C PRO A 315 -29.30 21.35 -19.48
N VAL A 316 -29.08 21.92 -20.68
CA VAL A 316 -30.04 21.78 -21.78
C VAL A 316 -30.05 20.34 -22.27
N TRP A 317 -31.23 19.76 -22.42
CA TRP A 317 -31.36 18.42 -22.99
C TRP A 317 -30.88 18.40 -24.45
N PRO A 318 -30.01 17.46 -24.85
CA PRO A 318 -29.52 17.39 -26.23
C PRO A 318 -30.65 17.11 -27.24
N SER A 319 -30.45 17.46 -28.51
CA SER A 319 -31.38 17.02 -29.57
C SER A 319 -31.45 15.49 -29.62
N ALA A 320 -32.57 14.91 -30.05
CA ALA A 320 -32.75 13.45 -30.08
C ALA A 320 -31.60 12.71 -30.79
N ALA A 321 -31.17 13.21 -31.95
CA ALA A 321 -30.04 12.65 -32.70
C ALA A 321 -28.71 12.77 -31.92
N ARG A 322 -28.47 13.89 -31.23
CA ARG A 322 -27.28 14.08 -30.40
C ARG A 322 -27.31 13.18 -29.17
N ALA A 323 -28.46 13.07 -28.50
CA ALA A 323 -28.64 12.24 -27.32
C ALA A 323 -28.41 10.75 -27.65
N GLN A 324 -28.94 10.28 -28.78
CA GLN A 324 -28.70 8.93 -29.29
C GLN A 324 -27.21 8.69 -29.56
N LEU A 325 -26.56 9.59 -30.29
CA LEU A 325 -25.12 9.49 -30.57
C LEU A 325 -24.28 9.44 -29.29
N LEU A 326 -24.59 10.30 -28.30
CA LEU A 326 -23.88 10.34 -27.03
C LEU A 326 -24.04 9.01 -26.26
N VAL A 327 -25.26 8.49 -26.17
CA VAL A 327 -25.54 7.21 -25.49
C VAL A 327 -24.87 6.04 -26.20
N GLU A 328 -25.00 5.93 -27.52
CA GLU A 328 -24.36 4.86 -28.29
C GLU A 328 -22.84 4.88 -28.12
N THR A 329 -22.22 6.07 -28.16
CA THR A 329 -20.78 6.23 -27.92
C THR A 329 -20.40 5.81 -26.49
N ALA A 330 -21.19 6.20 -25.49
CA ALA A 330 -20.94 5.82 -24.11
C ALA A 330 -21.08 4.31 -23.87
N LEU A 331 -22.10 3.68 -24.48
CA LEU A 331 -22.33 2.24 -24.39
C LEU A 331 -21.18 1.44 -24.99
N GLN A 332 -20.67 1.85 -26.16
CA GLN A 332 -19.49 1.21 -26.75
C GLN A 332 -18.31 1.21 -25.77
N PHE A 333 -18.03 2.34 -25.11
CA PHE A 333 -16.94 2.39 -24.14
C PHE A 333 -17.18 1.49 -22.92
N VAL A 334 -18.39 1.55 -22.34
CA VAL A 334 -18.71 0.88 -21.09
C VAL A 334 -18.80 -0.64 -21.27
N GLN A 335 -19.52 -1.11 -22.29
CA GLN A 335 -19.82 -2.53 -22.51
C GLN A 335 -18.57 -3.37 -22.81
N HIS A 336 -17.48 -2.76 -23.27
CA HIS A 336 -16.23 -3.47 -23.53
C HIS A 336 -15.50 -3.92 -22.26
N HIS A 337 -15.73 -3.27 -21.13
CA HIS A 337 -14.98 -3.54 -19.88
C HIS A 337 -15.89 -3.94 -18.72
N TYR A 338 -17.15 -3.52 -18.76
CA TYR A 338 -18.07 -3.60 -17.64
C TYR A 338 -19.51 -3.80 -18.12
N HIS A 339 -20.28 -4.54 -17.34
CA HIS A 339 -21.73 -4.66 -17.49
C HIS A 339 -22.43 -3.66 -16.57
N ILE A 340 -22.49 -2.40 -17.00
CA ILE A 340 -23.08 -1.31 -16.18
C ILE A 340 -24.49 -0.96 -16.63
N VAL A 341 -24.91 -1.32 -17.85
CA VAL A 341 -26.23 -0.96 -18.38
C VAL A 341 -26.70 -2.00 -19.38
N ARG A 342 -28.00 -2.27 -19.39
CA ARG A 342 -28.67 -2.99 -20.48
C ARG A 342 -28.97 -2.01 -21.61
N LYS A 343 -28.43 -2.30 -22.79
CA LYS A 343 -28.53 -1.44 -23.97
C LYS A 343 -29.99 -1.22 -24.37
N THR A 344 -30.78 -2.28 -24.39
CA THR A 344 -32.20 -2.23 -24.75
C THR A 344 -32.99 -1.30 -23.82
N GLU A 345 -32.76 -1.40 -22.52
CA GLU A 345 -33.43 -0.57 -21.51
C GLU A 345 -33.02 0.89 -21.59
N VAL A 346 -31.73 1.17 -21.77
CA VAL A 346 -31.24 2.54 -21.90
C VAL A 346 -31.79 3.21 -23.17
N LEU A 347 -31.79 2.50 -24.30
CA LEU A 347 -32.33 3.04 -25.55
C LEU A 347 -33.86 3.23 -25.48
N SER A 348 -34.57 2.33 -24.82
CA SER A 348 -36.01 2.48 -24.56
C SER A 348 -36.31 3.68 -23.65
N ALA A 349 -35.55 3.82 -22.55
CA ALA A 349 -35.65 4.96 -21.64
C ALA A 349 -35.37 6.29 -22.37
N LEU A 350 -34.33 6.33 -23.21
CA LEU A 350 -34.01 7.50 -24.03
C LEU A 350 -35.16 7.88 -24.98
N GLY A 351 -35.77 6.90 -25.64
CA GLY A 351 -36.92 7.12 -26.53
C GLY A 351 -38.13 7.67 -25.78
N SER A 352 -38.43 7.11 -24.61
CA SER A 352 -39.56 7.56 -23.78
C SER A 352 -39.40 9.01 -23.33
N ILE A 353 -38.21 9.39 -22.84
CA ILE A 353 -37.93 10.75 -22.34
C ILE A 353 -37.84 11.77 -23.47
N SER A 354 -37.36 11.37 -24.65
CA SER A 354 -37.31 12.26 -25.83
C SER A 354 -38.70 12.55 -26.42
N SER A 355 -39.65 11.62 -26.25
CA SER A 355 -41.02 11.74 -26.77
C SER A 355 -41.96 12.52 -25.85
N CYS A 356 -41.73 12.49 -24.54
CA CYS A 356 -42.50 13.23 -23.55
C CYS A 356 -41.75 14.50 -23.14
N GLN A 357 -42.18 15.68 -23.59
CA GLN A 357 -41.81 16.93 -22.93
C GLN A 357 -42.32 16.87 -21.48
N TYR A 358 -41.44 16.47 -20.55
CA TYR A 358 -41.64 16.48 -19.10
C TYR A 358 -42.97 15.91 -18.61
N SER A 359 -43.10 14.58 -18.57
CA SER A 359 -44.12 13.94 -17.74
C SER A 359 -43.56 13.68 -16.33
N ALA A 360 -44.32 14.08 -15.31
CA ALA A 360 -44.01 14.01 -13.88
C ALA A 360 -43.95 12.57 -13.30
N GLY A 361 -43.43 11.61 -14.06
CA GLY A 361 -43.38 10.18 -13.71
C GLY A 361 -42.11 9.44 -14.15
N ALA A 362 -41.11 10.12 -14.71
CA ALA A 362 -39.82 9.48 -14.99
C ALA A 362 -39.07 9.20 -13.68
N ASN A 363 -38.56 7.96 -13.52
CA ASN A 363 -37.76 7.59 -12.36
C ASN A 363 -36.49 8.47 -12.32
N PRO A 364 -36.26 9.29 -11.27
CA PRO A 364 -35.12 10.21 -11.19
C PRO A 364 -33.76 9.53 -11.41
N SER A 365 -33.61 8.28 -10.98
CA SER A 365 -32.38 7.50 -11.19
C SER A 365 -32.12 7.19 -12.66
N ASN A 366 -33.17 6.97 -13.46
CA ASN A 366 -33.02 6.70 -14.89
C ASN A 366 -32.62 7.96 -15.67
N GLU A 367 -33.19 9.12 -15.30
CA GLU A 367 -32.76 10.40 -15.88
C GLU A 367 -31.30 10.69 -15.53
N ALA A 368 -30.90 10.52 -14.26
CA ALA A 368 -29.53 10.72 -13.81
C ALA A 368 -28.52 9.81 -14.55
N LYS A 369 -28.87 8.54 -14.79
CA LYS A 369 -28.05 7.63 -15.61
C LYS A 369 -27.86 8.15 -17.04
N LEU A 370 -28.92 8.66 -17.67
CA LEU A 370 -28.80 9.22 -19.02
C LEU A 370 -27.90 10.45 -19.05
N TRP A 371 -28.01 11.34 -18.06
CA TRP A 371 -27.08 12.46 -17.92
C TRP A 371 -25.63 12.00 -17.73
N ALA A 372 -25.39 10.98 -16.91
CA ALA A 372 -24.06 10.41 -16.73
C ALA A 372 -23.52 9.77 -18.02
N LEU A 373 -24.38 9.09 -18.81
CA LEU A 373 -24.02 8.55 -20.13
C LEU A 373 -23.73 9.66 -21.14
N PHE A 374 -24.49 10.75 -21.14
CA PHE A 374 -24.19 11.92 -21.98
C PHE A 374 -22.83 12.51 -21.65
N ALA A 375 -22.45 12.55 -20.37
CA ALA A 375 -21.13 13.02 -19.95
C ALA A 375 -20.00 12.16 -20.55
N ILE A 376 -20.09 10.83 -20.44
CA ILE A 376 -19.11 9.91 -21.05
C ILE A 376 -19.11 10.04 -22.57
N GLY A 377 -20.30 10.09 -23.20
CA GLY A 377 -20.43 10.22 -24.64
C GLY A 377 -19.77 11.50 -25.18
N GLU A 378 -19.96 12.62 -24.49
CA GLU A 378 -19.36 13.89 -24.89
C GLU A 378 -17.84 13.85 -24.75
N LEU A 379 -17.36 13.28 -23.64
CA LEU A 379 -15.92 13.09 -23.39
C LEU A 379 -15.26 12.20 -24.44
N ARG A 380 -15.93 11.14 -24.88
CA ARG A 380 -15.43 10.19 -25.89
C ARG A 380 -15.40 10.75 -27.31
N LEU A 381 -16.37 11.60 -27.65
CA LEU A 381 -16.41 12.28 -28.95
C LEU A 381 -15.41 13.43 -29.05
N SER A 382 -14.99 13.97 -27.91
CA SER A 382 -14.08 15.11 -27.85
C SER A 382 -12.63 14.70 -28.10
N ARG A 383 -11.90 15.52 -28.85
CA ARG A 383 -10.48 15.31 -29.18
C ARG A 383 -9.55 16.33 -28.51
N CYS A 384 -10.10 17.37 -27.90
CA CYS A 384 -9.37 18.38 -27.14
C CYS A 384 -10.30 19.06 -26.13
N LEU A 385 -9.76 19.86 -25.23
CA LEU A 385 -10.54 20.74 -24.36
C LEU A 385 -11.41 21.70 -25.17
N SER A 386 -12.60 21.99 -24.62
CA SER A 386 -13.49 23.01 -25.17
C SER A 386 -12.82 24.39 -25.07
N PRO A 387 -13.12 25.35 -25.99
CA PRO A 387 -12.58 26.72 -25.94
C PRO A 387 -12.83 27.51 -24.64
N ILE A 388 -13.70 27.00 -23.77
CA ILE A 388 -14.03 27.60 -22.46
C ILE A 388 -13.19 26.95 -21.33
N ASP A 389 -12.12 26.20 -21.67
CA ASP A 389 -11.29 25.42 -20.75
C ASP A 389 -12.09 24.48 -19.82
N ARG A 390 -13.26 24.05 -20.30
CA ARG A 390 -14.12 23.10 -19.60
C ARG A 390 -13.94 21.70 -20.17
N LEU A 391 -13.85 20.73 -19.27
CA LEU A 391 -13.84 19.32 -19.63
C LEU A 391 -15.18 18.95 -20.31
N PRO A 392 -15.15 18.22 -21.42
CA PRO A 392 -16.37 17.86 -22.15
C PRO A 392 -17.31 16.99 -21.30
N GLY A 393 -18.60 17.29 -21.31
CA GLY A 393 -19.60 16.55 -20.53
C GLY A 393 -19.69 16.91 -19.04
N LEU A 394 -18.90 17.88 -18.56
CA LEU A 394 -18.79 18.20 -17.13
C LEU A 394 -20.11 18.68 -16.50
N SER A 395 -20.94 19.43 -17.24
CA SER A 395 -22.25 19.88 -16.78
C SER A 395 -23.23 18.71 -16.58
N TYR A 396 -23.23 17.75 -17.52
CA TYR A 396 -24.05 16.55 -17.40
C TYR A 396 -23.59 15.69 -16.22
N PHE A 397 -22.27 15.53 -16.03
CA PHE A 397 -21.70 14.84 -14.89
C PHE A 397 -22.09 15.51 -13.55
N ALA A 398 -21.94 16.83 -13.46
CA ALA A 398 -22.28 17.59 -12.26
C ALA A 398 -23.75 17.40 -11.87
N PHE A 399 -24.66 17.51 -12.84
CA PHE A 399 -26.10 17.31 -12.61
C PHE A 399 -26.42 15.85 -12.20
N ALA A 400 -25.84 14.86 -12.90
CA ALA A 400 -26.03 13.45 -12.56
C ALA A 400 -25.51 13.09 -11.16
N SER A 401 -24.39 13.70 -10.73
CA SER A 401 -23.78 13.46 -9.43
C SER A 401 -24.62 13.94 -8.24
N ASP A 402 -25.56 14.87 -8.47
CA ASP A 402 -26.47 15.34 -7.43
C ASP A 402 -27.44 14.24 -6.99
N ALA A 403 -27.97 13.48 -7.95
CA ALA A 403 -28.88 12.36 -7.69
C ALA A 403 -28.22 11.25 -6.84
N ALA A 404 -26.91 11.06 -7.00
CA ALA A 404 -26.12 10.05 -6.26
C ALA A 404 -25.96 10.37 -4.76
N ARG A 405 -26.34 11.58 -4.30
CA ARG A 405 -26.25 11.97 -2.88
C ARG A 405 -27.43 11.46 -2.03
N THR A 406 -28.43 10.85 -2.65
CA THR A 406 -29.60 10.30 -1.95
C THR A 406 -29.26 8.89 -1.44
N ILE A 407 -29.15 8.74 -0.11
CA ILE A 407 -28.93 7.43 0.53
C ILE A 407 -30.29 6.81 0.83
N ASN A 408 -30.61 5.70 0.17
CA ASN A 408 -31.83 4.94 0.44
C ASN A 408 -31.60 3.94 1.59
N GLU A 409 -32.45 3.98 2.61
CA GLU A 409 -32.38 3.06 3.77
C GLU A 409 -32.71 1.60 3.40
N ARG A 410 -33.55 1.37 2.38
CA ARG A 410 -33.98 0.03 1.97
C ARG A 410 -33.53 -0.29 0.54
N PRO A 411 -32.97 -1.49 0.28
CA PRO A 411 -32.60 -1.92 -1.06
C PRO A 411 -33.86 -2.24 -1.89
N GLN A 412 -34.30 -1.30 -2.73
CA GLN A 412 -35.30 -1.51 -3.77
C GLN A 412 -34.63 -1.75 -5.14
N LEU A 413 -35.40 -2.09 -6.18
CA LEU A 413 -34.87 -2.28 -7.55
C LEU A 413 -34.09 -1.05 -8.03
N ASP A 414 -34.50 0.13 -7.59
CA ASP A 414 -33.90 1.44 -7.79
C ASP A 414 -32.43 1.51 -7.31
N VAL A 415 -32.03 0.63 -6.39
CA VAL A 415 -30.66 0.58 -5.86
C VAL A 415 -29.71 -0.07 -6.85
N ILE A 416 -30.16 -1.02 -7.68
CA ILE A 416 -29.33 -1.50 -8.81
C ILE A 416 -29.04 -0.30 -9.72
N GLU A 417 -30.06 0.51 -10.03
CA GLU A 417 -29.88 1.69 -10.87
C GLU A 417 -28.96 2.74 -10.24
N THR A 418 -28.97 2.84 -8.92
CA THR A 418 -28.04 3.68 -8.17
C THR A 418 -26.61 3.12 -8.26
N ILE A 419 -26.40 1.81 -8.10
CA ILE A 419 -25.10 1.16 -8.28
C ILE A 419 -24.56 1.42 -9.69
N LEU A 420 -25.40 1.24 -10.72
CA LEU A 420 -25.03 1.49 -12.11
C LEU A 420 -24.67 2.96 -12.34
N LEU A 421 -25.48 3.90 -11.82
CA LEU A 421 -25.16 5.34 -11.84
C LEU A 421 -23.81 5.64 -11.19
N LEU A 422 -23.57 5.12 -9.98
CA LEU A 422 -22.31 5.33 -9.25
C LEU A 422 -21.11 4.81 -10.05
N MET A 423 -21.26 3.67 -10.74
CA MET A 423 -20.20 3.15 -11.60
C MET A 423 -19.92 4.04 -12.83
N ILE A 424 -20.96 4.57 -13.49
CA ILE A 424 -20.80 5.51 -14.62
C ILE A 424 -20.10 6.80 -14.13
N LEU A 425 -20.51 7.32 -12.98
CA LEU A 425 -19.89 8.49 -12.35
C LEU A 425 -18.43 8.22 -11.96
N ALA A 426 -18.11 7.02 -11.48
CA ALA A 426 -16.74 6.62 -11.17
C ALA A 426 -15.87 6.58 -12.42
N LEU A 427 -16.37 6.02 -13.53
CA LEU A 427 -15.66 6.01 -14.81
C LEU A 427 -15.37 7.44 -15.27
N TYR A 428 -16.40 8.29 -15.37
CA TYR A 428 -16.19 9.68 -15.77
C TYR A 428 -15.19 10.41 -14.85
N SER A 429 -15.34 10.24 -13.52
CA SER A 429 -14.44 10.83 -12.52
C SER A 429 -12.98 10.41 -12.74
N LEU A 430 -12.74 9.16 -13.13
CA LEU A 430 -11.40 8.67 -13.44
C LEU A 430 -10.83 9.37 -14.69
N GLU A 431 -11.63 9.51 -15.75
CA GLU A 431 -11.22 10.17 -16.99
C GLU A 431 -10.88 11.67 -16.80
N VAL A 432 -11.56 12.35 -15.86
CA VAL A 432 -11.27 13.74 -15.49
C VAL A 432 -10.25 13.88 -14.35
N ASN A 433 -9.48 12.82 -14.08
CA ASN A 433 -8.44 12.76 -13.06
C ASN A 433 -8.93 13.00 -11.61
N ARG A 434 -10.23 12.86 -11.33
CA ARG A 434 -10.84 12.87 -9.98
C ARG A 434 -10.83 11.48 -9.32
N ARG A 435 -9.63 10.92 -9.18
CA ARG A 435 -9.37 9.55 -8.68
C ARG A 435 -10.02 9.23 -7.34
N HIS A 436 -9.95 10.15 -6.38
CA HIS A 436 -10.53 9.91 -5.04
C HIS A 436 -12.07 9.89 -5.09
N SER A 437 -12.68 10.76 -5.90
CA SER A 437 -14.14 10.72 -6.12
C SER A 437 -14.55 9.39 -6.77
N ALA A 438 -13.76 8.91 -7.74
CA ALA A 438 -13.98 7.58 -8.32
C ALA A 438 -13.92 6.46 -7.25
N CYS A 439 -12.97 6.52 -6.31
CA CYS A 439 -12.89 5.57 -5.20
C CYS A 439 -14.13 5.61 -4.31
N THR A 440 -14.59 6.80 -3.94
CA THR A 440 -15.79 6.96 -3.11
C THR A 440 -17.01 6.39 -3.81
N TYR A 441 -17.19 6.64 -5.11
CA TYR A 441 -18.29 6.07 -5.88
C TYR A 441 -18.22 4.55 -5.97
N VAL A 442 -17.06 3.97 -6.27
CA VAL A 442 -16.87 2.51 -6.33
C VAL A 442 -17.06 1.86 -4.96
N GLY A 443 -16.51 2.45 -3.89
CA GLY A 443 -16.69 1.96 -2.53
C GLY A 443 -18.16 2.00 -2.08
N SER A 444 -18.88 3.06 -2.45
CA SER A 444 -20.33 3.16 -2.21
C SER A 444 -21.10 2.09 -3.01
N ALA A 445 -20.78 1.91 -4.28
CA ALA A 445 -21.37 0.87 -5.13
C ALA A 445 -21.10 -0.53 -4.58
N MET A 446 -19.87 -0.82 -4.14
CA MET A 446 -19.48 -2.08 -3.51
C MET A 446 -20.26 -2.33 -2.22
N ARG A 447 -20.40 -1.31 -1.37
CA ARG A 447 -21.16 -1.44 -0.12
C ARG A 447 -22.64 -1.70 -0.39
N LEU A 448 -23.26 -0.97 -1.32
CA LEU A 448 -24.65 -1.19 -1.73
C LEU A 448 -24.84 -2.58 -2.35
N ALA A 449 -23.93 -3.01 -3.23
CA ALA A 449 -23.95 -4.34 -3.82
C ALA A 449 -23.87 -5.45 -2.75
N THR A 450 -23.05 -5.24 -1.72
CA THR A 450 -22.94 -6.15 -0.58
C THR A 450 -24.22 -6.20 0.24
N ILE A 451 -24.80 -5.04 0.59
CA ILE A 451 -26.09 -4.94 1.31
C ILE A 451 -27.23 -5.63 0.53
N MET A 452 -27.22 -5.53 -0.81
CA MET A 452 -28.19 -6.20 -1.69
C MET A 452 -27.93 -7.70 -1.90
N GLY A 453 -26.86 -8.25 -1.31
CA GLY A 453 -26.47 -9.65 -1.47
C GLY A 453 -26.01 -10.01 -2.89
N LEU A 454 -25.50 -9.07 -3.68
CA LEU A 454 -25.04 -9.36 -5.06
C LEU A 454 -23.78 -10.25 -5.11
N HIS A 455 -23.05 -10.35 -4.01
CA HIS A 455 -21.87 -11.21 -3.84
C HIS A 455 -22.19 -12.69 -3.58
N MET A 456 -23.48 -13.03 -3.48
CA MET A 456 -23.98 -14.37 -3.21
C MET A 456 -24.95 -14.83 -4.31
N ASN A 457 -24.96 -16.13 -4.60
CA ASN A 457 -25.93 -16.72 -5.52
C ASN A 457 -27.34 -16.72 -4.92
N ILE A 458 -28.34 -16.47 -5.77
CA ILE A 458 -29.76 -16.53 -5.41
C ILE A 458 -30.37 -17.79 -6.03
N GLY A 459 -30.96 -18.65 -5.19
CA GLY A 459 -31.64 -19.84 -5.65
C GLY A 459 -32.90 -19.54 -6.48
N ASP A 460 -33.26 -20.46 -7.36
CA ASP A 460 -34.38 -20.33 -8.30
C ASP A 460 -35.74 -20.05 -7.64
N ALA A 461 -35.90 -20.45 -6.38
CA ALA A 461 -37.11 -20.19 -5.59
C ALA A 461 -37.38 -18.69 -5.36
N TYR A 462 -36.35 -17.85 -5.33
CA TYR A 462 -36.47 -16.42 -5.02
C TYR A 462 -36.44 -15.53 -6.27
N LEU A 463 -35.79 -15.99 -7.34
CA LEU A 463 -35.72 -15.27 -8.60
C LEU A 463 -35.78 -16.31 -9.73
N ALA A 464 -36.84 -16.34 -10.52
CA ALA A 464 -36.97 -17.27 -11.63
C ALA A 464 -36.41 -16.70 -12.95
N ASP A 465 -36.36 -15.37 -13.08
CA ASP A 465 -35.91 -14.68 -14.29
C ASP A 465 -34.40 -14.85 -14.51
N SER A 466 -34.05 -15.55 -15.59
CA SER A 466 -32.67 -15.83 -15.98
C SER A 466 -31.91 -14.59 -16.42
N GLU A 467 -32.55 -13.63 -17.10
CA GLU A 467 -31.88 -12.40 -17.54
C GLU A 467 -31.57 -11.49 -16.35
N LEU A 468 -32.52 -11.38 -15.40
CA LEU A 468 -32.31 -10.60 -14.20
C LEU A 468 -31.24 -11.22 -13.28
N LYS A 469 -31.15 -12.56 -13.21
CA LYS A 469 -30.05 -13.25 -12.53
C LYS A 469 -28.70 -12.91 -13.15
N GLU A 470 -28.57 -13.09 -14.46
CA GLU A 470 -27.32 -12.81 -15.16
C GLU A 470 -26.94 -11.33 -15.03
N HIS A 471 -27.92 -10.43 -15.09
CA HIS A 471 -27.69 -9.01 -14.87
C HIS A 471 -27.09 -8.75 -13.48
N ARG A 472 -27.64 -9.36 -12.42
CA ARG A 472 -27.10 -9.23 -11.05
C ARG A 472 -25.67 -9.74 -10.93
N ILE A 473 -25.38 -10.91 -11.51
CA ILE A 473 -24.04 -11.53 -11.52
C ILE A 473 -23.05 -10.59 -12.20
N ARG A 474 -23.37 -10.09 -13.39
CA ARG A 474 -22.46 -9.23 -14.14
C ARG A 474 -22.29 -7.85 -13.52
N VAL A 475 -23.33 -7.29 -12.90
CA VAL A 475 -23.21 -6.03 -12.14
C VAL A 475 -22.24 -6.21 -10.97
N TRP A 476 -22.37 -7.30 -10.20
CA TRP A 476 -21.41 -7.60 -9.12
C TRP A 476 -19.97 -7.65 -9.64
N TRP A 477 -19.73 -8.46 -10.67
CA TRP A 477 -18.38 -8.63 -11.20
C TRP A 477 -17.83 -7.34 -11.81
N SER A 478 -18.68 -6.47 -12.34
CA SER A 478 -18.25 -5.17 -12.85
C SER A 478 -17.83 -4.22 -11.73
N VAL A 479 -18.57 -4.20 -10.61
CA VAL A 479 -18.17 -3.45 -9.39
C VAL A 479 -16.85 -4.01 -8.83
N TYR A 480 -16.72 -5.34 -8.79
CA TYR A 480 -15.51 -6.04 -8.37
C TYR A 480 -14.29 -5.65 -9.23
N ILE A 481 -14.39 -5.72 -10.56
CA ILE A 481 -13.28 -5.35 -11.46
C ILE A 481 -12.86 -3.90 -11.21
N LEU A 482 -13.82 -2.97 -11.11
CA LEU A 482 -13.53 -1.57 -10.84
C LEU A 482 -12.81 -1.37 -9.50
N ASP A 483 -13.26 -2.03 -8.44
CA ASP A 483 -12.63 -1.96 -7.11
C ASP A 483 -11.16 -2.43 -7.16
N ARG A 484 -10.90 -3.61 -7.74
CA ARG A 484 -9.54 -4.17 -7.82
C ARG A 484 -8.61 -3.30 -8.66
N PHE A 485 -9.08 -2.86 -9.82
CA PHE A 485 -8.28 -2.06 -10.74
C PHE A 485 -8.08 -0.62 -10.30
N LEU A 486 -9.00 -0.04 -9.52
CA LEU A 486 -8.83 1.30 -8.97
C LEU A 486 -7.92 1.27 -7.74
N SER A 487 -8.08 0.26 -6.90
CA SER A 487 -7.19 0.00 -5.75
C SER A 487 -5.75 -0.20 -6.20
N SER A 488 -5.48 -0.96 -7.27
CA SER A 488 -4.12 -1.12 -7.80
C SER A 488 -3.53 0.13 -8.44
N LYS A 489 -4.36 1.10 -8.85
CA LYS A 489 -3.91 2.38 -9.43
C LYS A 489 -3.48 3.40 -8.38
N ILE A 490 -4.18 3.44 -7.25
CA ILE A 490 -4.05 4.48 -6.22
C ILE A 490 -3.35 3.93 -4.96
N GLY A 491 -3.49 2.64 -4.73
CA GLY A 491 -2.94 1.86 -3.63
C GLY A 491 -3.87 1.63 -2.46
N LEU A 492 -5.13 2.05 -2.54
CA LEU A 492 -6.05 1.84 -1.42
C LEU A 492 -6.28 0.34 -1.14
N PRO A 493 -6.59 -0.02 0.12
CA PRO A 493 -7.00 -1.38 0.46
C PRO A 493 -8.23 -1.84 -0.32
N LEU A 494 -8.32 -3.15 -0.56
CA LEU A 494 -9.44 -3.78 -1.24
C LEU A 494 -10.73 -3.74 -0.39
N SER A 495 -11.88 -3.49 -1.00
CA SER A 495 -13.15 -3.27 -0.27
C SER A 495 -13.81 -4.53 0.31
N ILE A 496 -13.50 -5.71 -0.22
CA ILE A 496 -14.03 -7.01 0.18
C ILE A 496 -12.97 -8.10 -0.05
N SER A 497 -12.90 -9.13 0.80
CA SER A 497 -12.03 -10.28 0.58
C SER A 497 -12.62 -11.22 -0.47
N ASP A 498 -11.76 -11.86 -1.29
CA ASP A 498 -12.24 -12.87 -2.25
C ASP A 498 -12.86 -14.09 -1.55
N ALA A 499 -12.49 -14.35 -0.29
CA ALA A 499 -13.05 -15.44 0.52
C ALA A 499 -14.53 -15.23 0.87
N ASP A 500 -15.02 -13.99 0.82
CA ASP A 500 -16.41 -13.64 1.14
C ASP A 500 -17.32 -13.67 -0.11
N ILE A 501 -16.78 -14.04 -1.28
CA ILE A 501 -17.49 -14.02 -2.57
C ILE A 501 -17.91 -15.44 -2.91
N SER A 502 -19.22 -15.67 -3.06
CA SER A 502 -19.79 -16.98 -3.41
C SER A 502 -20.59 -16.97 -4.72
N VAL A 503 -20.69 -15.82 -5.39
CA VAL A 503 -21.41 -15.69 -6.67
C VAL A 503 -20.66 -16.32 -7.84
N ASP A 504 -21.41 -16.93 -8.74
CA ASP A 504 -20.89 -17.63 -9.92
C ASP A 504 -20.28 -16.67 -10.95
N LEU A 505 -19.41 -17.19 -11.82
CA LEU A 505 -18.87 -16.43 -12.95
C LEU A 505 -19.96 -16.18 -14.01
N PRO A 506 -19.87 -15.07 -14.78
CA PRO A 506 -20.80 -14.78 -15.87
C PRO A 506 -20.87 -15.92 -16.88
N SER A 507 -22.08 -16.16 -17.42
CA SER A 507 -22.32 -17.23 -18.38
C SER A 507 -23.11 -16.74 -19.58
N THR A 508 -23.06 -17.49 -20.68
CA THR A 508 -23.94 -17.28 -21.83
C THR A 508 -24.86 -18.49 -21.99
N SER A 509 -26.17 -18.27 -21.82
CA SER A 509 -27.22 -19.21 -22.21
C SER A 509 -27.86 -18.75 -23.52
N SER A 510 -28.35 -19.69 -24.34
CA SER A 510 -29.10 -19.39 -25.57
C SER A 510 -30.39 -18.58 -25.34
N THR A 511 -30.83 -18.46 -24.09
CA THR A 511 -32.03 -17.72 -23.68
C THR A 511 -31.76 -16.23 -23.39
N LEU A 512 -30.49 -15.81 -23.33
CA LEU A 512 -30.12 -14.42 -23.00
C LEU A 512 -30.06 -13.55 -24.25
N ASN A 513 -30.53 -12.31 -24.16
CA ASN A 513 -30.37 -11.33 -25.24
C ASN A 513 -28.89 -11.01 -25.51
N SER A 514 -28.40 -11.36 -26.70
CA SER A 514 -27.01 -11.10 -27.10
C SER A 514 -26.63 -9.63 -27.11
N ASP A 515 -27.58 -8.73 -27.38
CA ASP A 515 -27.34 -7.28 -27.44
C ASP A 515 -27.08 -6.64 -26.07
N ASP A 516 -27.60 -7.25 -25.01
CA ASP A 516 -27.48 -6.74 -23.64
C ASP A 516 -26.33 -7.37 -22.87
N PHE A 517 -26.05 -8.66 -23.11
CA PHE A 517 -25.07 -9.40 -22.34
C PHE A 517 -23.74 -9.63 -23.08
N GLY A 518 -23.70 -9.59 -24.42
CA GLY A 518 -22.45 -9.72 -25.18
C GLY A 518 -21.64 -10.99 -24.86
N ASP A 519 -20.34 -10.97 -25.14
CA ASP A 519 -19.43 -12.09 -24.88
C ASP A 519 -19.04 -12.19 -23.39
N HIS A 520 -19.46 -13.28 -22.73
CA HIS A 520 -19.08 -13.58 -21.35
C HIS A 520 -17.59 -13.90 -21.19
N GLY A 521 -16.94 -14.49 -22.21
CA GLY A 521 -15.56 -14.96 -22.13
C GLY A 521 -14.58 -13.82 -21.84
N ARG A 522 -14.80 -12.66 -22.48
CA ARG A 522 -14.00 -11.46 -22.20
C ARG A 522 -14.20 -10.95 -20.78
N LEU A 523 -15.45 -10.90 -20.29
CA LEU A 523 -15.73 -10.44 -18.93
C LEU A 523 -15.07 -11.37 -17.90
N VAL A 524 -15.18 -12.69 -18.10
CA VAL A 524 -14.48 -13.70 -17.29
C VAL A 524 -12.97 -13.47 -17.30
N ALA A 525 -12.36 -13.28 -18.47
CA ALA A 525 -10.93 -12.99 -18.58
C ALA A 525 -10.52 -11.75 -17.76
N ILE A 526 -11.31 -10.67 -17.80
CA ILE A 526 -11.07 -9.46 -17.01
C ILE A 526 -11.27 -9.70 -15.50
N ILE A 527 -12.25 -10.53 -15.09
CA ILE A 527 -12.44 -10.92 -13.69
C ILE A 527 -11.18 -11.60 -13.14
N HIS A 528 -10.59 -12.53 -13.90
CA HIS A 528 -9.36 -13.21 -13.51
C HIS A 528 -8.19 -12.23 -13.39
N LEU A 529 -8.01 -11.31 -14.35
CA LEU A 529 -7.01 -10.22 -14.21
C LEU A 529 -7.28 -9.34 -12.98
N GLY A 530 -8.56 -9.07 -12.65
CA GLY A 530 -8.95 -8.37 -11.43
C GLY A 530 -8.54 -9.10 -10.14
N ARG A 531 -8.68 -10.43 -10.11
CA ARG A 531 -8.18 -11.27 -8.99
C ARG A 531 -6.66 -11.19 -8.87
N ILE A 532 -5.93 -11.30 -9.98
CA ILE A 532 -4.47 -11.18 -10.00
C ILE A 532 -4.04 -9.78 -9.51
N ALA A 533 -4.73 -8.71 -9.95
CA ALA A 533 -4.48 -7.35 -9.47
C ALA A 533 -4.65 -7.24 -7.94
N GLY A 534 -5.70 -7.86 -7.40
CA GLY A 534 -5.91 -7.94 -5.95
C GLY A 534 -4.85 -8.78 -5.21
N ASN A 535 -4.30 -9.82 -5.86
CA ASN A 535 -3.20 -10.62 -5.33
C ASN A 535 -1.89 -9.82 -5.31
N ILE A 536 -1.55 -9.10 -6.39
CA ILE A 536 -0.40 -8.18 -6.45
C ILE A 536 -0.45 -7.20 -5.29
N SER A 537 -1.59 -6.53 -5.08
CA SER A 537 -1.75 -5.58 -3.97
C SER A 537 -1.54 -6.23 -2.61
N ARG A 538 -2.03 -7.45 -2.39
CA ARG A 538 -1.95 -8.17 -1.09
C ARG A 538 -0.63 -8.91 -0.84
N SER A 539 0.09 -9.25 -1.89
CA SER A 539 1.29 -10.12 -1.82
C SER A 539 2.59 -9.32 -1.95
N LEU A 540 2.60 -8.26 -2.77
CA LEU A 540 3.82 -7.51 -3.09
C LEU A 540 3.87 -6.11 -2.47
N TYR A 541 2.71 -5.49 -2.27
CA TYR A 541 2.61 -4.10 -1.82
C TYR A 541 2.00 -3.96 -0.41
N VAL A 542 2.11 -5.02 0.38
CA VAL A 542 1.69 -5.05 1.79
C VAL A 542 2.89 -4.87 2.69
N ARG A 543 2.69 -4.09 3.76
CA ARG A 543 3.73 -3.78 4.75
C ARG A 543 4.01 -4.91 5.73
N THR A 544 3.05 -5.81 5.94
CA THR A 544 3.27 -7.00 6.77
C THR A 544 4.11 -8.03 6.03
N PRO A 545 5.10 -8.66 6.69
CA PRO A 545 5.88 -9.74 6.10
C PRO A 545 4.98 -10.85 5.56
N GLN A 546 5.20 -11.23 4.29
CA GLN A 546 4.51 -12.32 3.63
C GLN A 546 5.36 -13.58 3.65
N ARG A 547 4.72 -14.76 3.54
CA ARG A 547 5.45 -16.04 3.43
C ARG A 547 6.21 -16.12 2.10
N GLY A 548 7.39 -16.74 2.12
CA GLY A 548 8.29 -16.84 0.96
C GLY A 548 9.10 -15.56 0.74
N THR A 549 10.06 -15.58 -0.18
CA THR A 549 10.85 -14.39 -0.54
C THR A 549 10.08 -13.47 -1.51
N PHE A 550 10.45 -12.19 -1.58
CA PHE A 550 9.83 -11.28 -2.56
C PHE A 550 9.88 -11.82 -3.99
N LEU A 551 11.04 -12.33 -4.43
CA LEU A 551 11.19 -12.88 -5.78
C LEU A 551 10.29 -14.11 -6.01
N GLN A 552 10.16 -15.00 -5.02
CA GLN A 552 9.22 -16.13 -5.09
C GLN A 552 7.77 -15.66 -5.27
N ARG A 553 7.36 -14.60 -4.56
CA ARG A 553 6.02 -14.01 -4.70
C ARG A 553 5.80 -13.41 -6.09
N VAL A 554 6.80 -12.71 -6.63
CA VAL A 554 6.75 -12.15 -8.00
C VAL A 554 6.68 -13.26 -9.04
N THR A 555 7.52 -14.29 -8.93
CA THR A 555 7.52 -15.44 -9.85
C THR A 555 6.17 -16.15 -9.83
N LYS A 556 5.58 -16.36 -8.64
CA LYS A 556 4.23 -16.95 -8.52
C LYS A 556 3.17 -16.12 -9.24
N ILE A 557 3.19 -14.79 -9.10
CA ILE A 557 2.26 -13.90 -9.81
C ILE A 557 2.47 -13.96 -11.32
N ARG A 558 3.73 -14.06 -11.77
CA ARG A 558 4.04 -14.24 -13.18
C ARG A 558 3.50 -15.57 -13.72
N GLU A 559 3.67 -16.66 -12.98
CA GLU A 559 3.07 -17.96 -13.33
C GLU A 559 1.53 -17.88 -13.41
N GLU A 560 0.88 -17.17 -12.47
CA GLU A 560 -0.57 -16.92 -12.52
C GLU A 560 -0.99 -16.14 -13.78
N LEU A 561 -0.20 -15.15 -14.19
CA LEU A 561 -0.42 -14.37 -15.41
C LEU A 561 -0.18 -15.21 -16.68
N ASP A 562 0.91 -15.96 -16.75
CA ASP A 562 1.24 -16.82 -17.88
C ASP A 562 0.17 -17.91 -18.04
N HIS A 563 -0.27 -18.51 -16.94
CA HIS A 563 -1.37 -19.47 -16.92
C HIS A 563 -2.68 -18.84 -17.42
N TRP A 564 -3.02 -17.64 -16.96
CA TRP A 564 -4.18 -16.91 -17.46
C TRP A 564 -4.13 -16.71 -18.98
N LYS A 565 -2.97 -16.35 -19.55
CA LYS A 565 -2.79 -16.16 -20.99
C LYS A 565 -2.99 -17.46 -21.78
N LEU A 566 -2.59 -18.60 -21.20
CA LEU A 566 -2.78 -19.93 -21.81
C LEU A 566 -4.25 -20.40 -21.77
N GLU A 567 -4.98 -20.07 -20.71
CA GLU A 567 -6.39 -20.45 -20.53
C GLU A 567 -7.39 -19.59 -21.33
N LEU A 568 -6.92 -18.52 -21.99
CA LEU A 568 -7.79 -17.69 -22.82
C LEU A 568 -8.45 -18.52 -23.95
N PRO A 569 -9.74 -18.31 -24.24
CA PRO A 569 -10.38 -18.85 -25.43
C PRO A 569 -9.66 -18.46 -26.72
N ASP A 570 -9.67 -19.32 -27.73
CA ASP A 570 -8.92 -19.09 -28.98
C ASP A 570 -9.28 -17.78 -29.69
N HIS A 571 -10.52 -17.29 -29.56
CA HIS A 571 -10.95 -16.01 -30.13
C HIS A 571 -10.50 -14.77 -29.34
N LEU A 572 -9.97 -14.96 -28.12
CA LEU A 572 -9.43 -13.91 -27.26
C LEU A 572 -7.90 -13.98 -27.10
N LYS A 573 -7.25 -15.02 -27.64
CA LYS A 573 -5.80 -15.09 -27.72
C LYS A 573 -5.29 -13.99 -28.65
N PHE A 574 -4.12 -13.45 -28.30
CA PHE A 574 -3.44 -12.42 -29.06
C PHE A 574 -1.97 -12.81 -29.23
N ASP A 575 -1.46 -12.62 -30.45
CA ASP A 575 -0.04 -12.79 -30.77
C ASP A 575 0.42 -11.56 -31.56
N ILE A 576 1.26 -10.74 -30.93
CA ILE A 576 1.77 -9.48 -31.52
C ILE A 576 2.54 -9.74 -32.81
N ASP A 577 3.23 -10.88 -32.92
CA ASP A 577 4.07 -11.17 -34.08
C ASP A 577 3.27 -11.80 -35.23
N HIS A 578 2.23 -12.60 -34.94
CA HIS A 578 1.35 -13.18 -35.96
C HIS A 578 0.23 -12.24 -36.43
N ASP A 579 -0.29 -11.36 -35.56
CA ASP A 579 -1.46 -10.53 -35.89
C ASP A 579 -1.10 -9.17 -36.53
N ARG A 580 0.19 -8.79 -36.62
CA ARG A 580 0.65 -7.54 -37.27
C ARG A 580 0.25 -7.43 -38.74
N ASP A 581 0.15 -8.57 -39.44
CA ASP A 581 -0.17 -8.66 -40.87
C ASP A 581 -1.63 -9.09 -41.13
N SER A 582 -2.44 -9.27 -40.08
CA SER A 582 -3.83 -9.70 -40.22
C SER A 582 -4.80 -8.51 -40.13
N ASP A 583 -5.86 -8.51 -40.96
CA ASP A 583 -7.02 -7.60 -40.84
C ASP A 583 -7.81 -7.79 -39.52
N ARG A 584 -7.31 -8.61 -38.59
CA ARG A 584 -7.95 -9.02 -37.34
C ARG A 584 -7.64 -8.08 -36.18
N TYR A 585 -7.46 -6.80 -36.47
CA TYR A 585 -7.20 -5.80 -35.44
C TYR A 585 -8.46 -5.49 -34.62
N GLN A 586 -8.59 -6.15 -33.46
CA GLN A 586 -9.67 -5.92 -32.49
C GLN A 586 -9.15 -5.15 -31.26
N PRO A 587 -9.47 -3.85 -31.10
CA PRO A 587 -9.00 -3.01 -29.98
C PRO A 587 -9.39 -3.58 -28.61
N SER A 588 -10.53 -4.25 -28.61
CA SER A 588 -11.09 -5.08 -27.56
C SER A 588 -10.12 -6.10 -26.96
N ILE A 589 -9.41 -6.84 -27.82
CA ILE A 589 -8.45 -7.89 -27.43
C ILE A 589 -7.15 -7.25 -26.95
N TRP A 590 -6.64 -6.26 -27.69
CA TRP A 590 -5.42 -5.52 -27.31
C TRP A 590 -5.54 -4.82 -25.97
N THR A 591 -6.75 -4.47 -25.54
CA THR A 591 -6.95 -3.93 -24.19
C THR A 591 -6.71 -4.97 -23.09
N LEU A 592 -6.98 -6.26 -23.34
CA LEU A 592 -6.61 -7.34 -22.41
C LEU A 592 -5.09 -7.44 -22.29
N GLU A 593 -4.37 -7.36 -23.42
CA GLU A 593 -2.91 -7.39 -23.42
C GLU A 593 -2.30 -6.17 -22.70
N LEU A 594 -2.91 -4.98 -22.85
CA LEU A 594 -2.49 -3.80 -22.10
C LEU A 594 -2.71 -3.97 -20.59
N ILE A 595 -3.83 -4.58 -20.16
CA ILE A 595 -4.07 -4.87 -18.74
C ILE A 595 -3.07 -5.91 -18.23
N TYR A 596 -2.84 -6.99 -18.99
CA TYR A 596 -1.85 -8.02 -18.69
C TYR A 596 -0.46 -7.41 -18.48
N ASN A 597 0.03 -6.65 -19.46
CA ASN A 597 1.32 -5.99 -19.41
C ASN A 597 1.43 -5.04 -18.22
N GLN A 598 0.36 -4.31 -17.92
CA GLN A 598 0.35 -3.43 -16.76
C GLN A 598 0.43 -4.18 -15.43
N LEU A 599 -0.26 -5.32 -15.29
CA LEU A 599 -0.17 -6.13 -14.06
C LEU A 599 1.21 -6.77 -13.93
N LEU A 600 1.80 -7.22 -15.04
CA LEU A 600 3.17 -7.74 -15.05
C LEU A 600 4.16 -6.65 -14.64
N ILE A 601 4.09 -5.45 -15.23
CA ILE A 601 4.89 -4.29 -14.83
C ILE A 601 4.71 -3.99 -13.34
N LEU A 602 3.49 -3.98 -12.82
CA LEU A 602 3.25 -3.74 -11.39
C LEU A 602 3.94 -4.81 -10.52
N ALA A 603 3.93 -6.07 -10.91
CA ALA A 603 4.58 -7.14 -10.15
C ALA A 603 6.12 -7.08 -10.21
N THR A 604 6.68 -6.73 -11.36
CA THR A 604 8.12 -6.86 -11.64
C THR A 604 8.91 -5.57 -11.44
N ARG A 605 8.28 -4.39 -11.52
CA ARG A 605 8.96 -3.09 -11.43
C ARG A 605 9.76 -2.86 -10.14
N PRO A 606 9.42 -3.41 -8.95
CA PRO A 606 10.28 -3.26 -7.77
C PRO A 606 11.64 -3.96 -7.96
N VAL A 607 11.65 -5.12 -8.63
CA VAL A 607 12.90 -5.84 -8.96
C VAL A 607 13.74 -5.02 -9.93
N LEU A 608 13.13 -4.43 -10.96
CA LEU A 608 13.84 -3.56 -11.89
C LEU A 608 14.46 -2.34 -11.19
N LEU A 609 13.70 -1.71 -10.28
CA LEU A 609 14.19 -0.55 -9.51
C LEU A 609 15.36 -0.93 -8.59
N PHE A 610 15.31 -2.11 -7.98
CA PHE A 610 16.43 -2.66 -7.22
C PHE A 610 17.68 -2.84 -8.08
N LEU A 611 17.54 -3.41 -9.28
CA LEU A 611 18.66 -3.59 -10.21
C LEU A 611 19.27 -2.26 -10.66
N PHE A 612 18.42 -1.25 -10.91
CA PHE A 612 18.86 0.10 -11.22
C PHE A 612 19.73 0.70 -10.10
N ARG A 613 19.25 0.62 -8.85
CA ARG A 613 20.02 1.12 -7.70
C ARG A 613 21.37 0.42 -7.58
N ARG A 614 21.40 -0.91 -7.71
CA ARG A 614 22.65 -1.70 -7.67
C ARG A 614 23.61 -1.32 -8.81
N HIS A 615 23.11 -1.06 -10.02
CA HIS A 615 23.92 -0.63 -11.15
C HIS A 615 24.57 0.74 -10.88
N ARG A 616 23.80 1.69 -10.35
CA ARG A 616 24.29 3.01 -9.95
C ARG A 616 25.36 2.91 -8.86
N ASP A 617 25.12 2.11 -7.82
CA ASP A 617 26.04 1.97 -6.69
C ASP A 617 27.33 1.22 -7.11
N ARG A 618 27.28 0.33 -8.10
CA ARG A 618 28.47 -0.29 -8.72
C ARG A 618 29.37 0.69 -9.47
N GLY A 619 28.83 1.79 -9.98
CA GLY A 619 29.63 2.89 -10.53
C GLY A 619 30.61 3.50 -9.50
N ALA A 620 30.39 3.25 -8.20
CA ALA A 620 31.21 3.77 -7.10
C ALA A 620 32.15 2.74 -6.44
N ILE A 621 32.03 1.43 -6.71
CA ILE A 621 32.79 0.39 -6.00
C ILE A 621 33.37 -0.65 -6.97
N THR A 622 34.71 -0.64 -7.09
CA THR A 622 35.51 -1.65 -7.79
C THR A 622 35.72 -2.90 -6.92
N SER A 623 34.74 -3.79 -6.82
CA SER A 623 34.99 -5.12 -6.24
C SER A 623 34.15 -6.25 -6.85
N THR A 624 34.85 -7.37 -7.01
CA THR A 624 34.51 -8.66 -7.62
C THR A 624 33.47 -9.46 -6.84
N ASP A 625 32.18 -9.17 -7.05
CA ASP A 625 31.09 -10.13 -6.79
C ASP A 625 30.07 -10.04 -7.93
N SER A 626 30.42 -10.69 -9.03
CA SER A 626 29.93 -10.42 -10.38
C SER A 626 29.06 -11.53 -10.92
N ASN A 627 27.93 -11.84 -10.29
CA ASN A 627 26.76 -12.39 -11.01
C ASN A 627 25.48 -11.99 -10.26
N LEU A 628 24.55 -11.33 -10.97
CA LEU A 628 23.16 -11.25 -10.53
C LEU A 628 22.58 -12.67 -10.55
N PRO A 629 21.63 -13.03 -9.69
CA PRO A 629 20.83 -14.22 -9.90
C PRO A 629 20.12 -14.11 -11.26
N ASP A 630 20.31 -15.08 -12.15
CA ASP A 630 19.71 -15.10 -13.50
C ASP A 630 18.19 -14.84 -13.44
N GLN A 631 17.52 -15.35 -12.40
CA GLN A 631 16.09 -15.15 -12.16
C GLN A 631 15.69 -13.67 -11.96
N ALA A 632 16.49 -12.87 -11.26
CA ALA A 632 16.18 -11.45 -11.04
C ALA A 632 16.35 -10.63 -12.33
N GLN A 633 17.32 -11.03 -13.14
CA GLN A 633 17.57 -10.47 -14.47
C GLN A 633 16.39 -10.78 -15.40
N ASP A 634 15.94 -12.04 -15.44
CA ASP A 634 14.77 -12.45 -16.24
C ASP A 634 13.49 -11.71 -15.87
N VAL A 635 13.28 -11.43 -14.57
CA VAL A 635 12.13 -10.65 -14.09
C VAL A 635 12.22 -9.18 -14.54
N ALA A 636 13.41 -8.59 -14.51
CA ALA A 636 13.63 -7.24 -14.99
C ALA A 636 13.47 -7.13 -16.51
N ASP A 637 13.96 -8.11 -17.27
CA ASP A 637 13.80 -8.18 -18.72
C ASP A 637 12.33 -8.34 -19.12
N ALA A 638 11.56 -9.15 -18.39
CA ALA A 638 10.10 -9.24 -18.57
C ALA A 638 9.41 -7.88 -18.33
N CYS A 639 9.82 -7.14 -17.29
CA CYS A 639 9.29 -5.81 -16.99
C CYS A 639 9.52 -4.82 -18.16
N ILE A 640 10.74 -4.80 -18.69
CA ILE A 640 11.13 -3.91 -19.80
C ILE A 640 10.40 -4.32 -21.08
N HIS A 641 10.30 -5.61 -21.35
CA HIS A 641 9.59 -6.14 -22.52
C HIS A 641 8.12 -5.73 -22.52
N SER A 642 7.40 -5.89 -21.40
CA SER A 642 6.01 -5.47 -21.26
C SER A 642 5.82 -3.96 -21.41
N ALA A 643 6.79 -3.15 -20.97
CA ALA A 643 6.76 -1.70 -21.19
C ALA A 643 6.91 -1.34 -22.67
N ARG A 644 7.83 -2.00 -23.39
CA ARG A 644 7.99 -1.83 -24.85
C ARG A 644 6.73 -2.22 -25.61
N GLN A 645 6.15 -3.38 -25.31
CA GLN A 645 4.90 -3.83 -25.92
C GLN A 645 3.75 -2.86 -25.64
N SER A 646 3.60 -2.39 -24.40
CA SER A 646 2.58 -1.40 -24.04
C SER A 646 2.74 -0.10 -24.83
N CYS A 647 3.99 0.40 -24.94
CA CYS A 647 4.31 1.56 -25.75
C CYS A 647 3.93 1.36 -27.22
N GLN A 648 4.35 0.24 -27.83
CA GLN A 648 4.06 -0.08 -29.23
C GLN A 648 2.56 -0.14 -29.50
N LEU A 649 1.78 -0.84 -28.65
CA LEU A 649 0.32 -0.94 -28.79
C LEU A 649 -0.36 0.43 -28.68
N LEU A 650 0.05 1.27 -27.72
CA LEU A 650 -0.55 2.59 -27.52
C LEU A 650 -0.21 3.56 -28.66
N VAL A 651 1.01 3.45 -29.23
CA VAL A 651 1.39 4.20 -30.44
C VAL A 651 0.60 3.73 -31.66
N GLN A 652 0.37 2.41 -31.81
CA GLN A 652 -0.49 1.87 -32.86
C GLN A 652 -1.94 2.35 -32.70
N PHE A 653 -2.47 2.36 -31.47
CA PHE A 653 -3.81 2.90 -31.19
C PHE A 653 -3.93 4.36 -31.61
N TRP A 654 -2.87 5.14 -31.38
CA TRP A 654 -2.80 6.52 -31.81
C TRP A 654 -2.80 6.65 -33.33
N ALA A 655 -1.89 5.93 -34.01
CA ALA A 655 -1.78 5.93 -35.46
C ALA A 655 -3.09 5.51 -36.16
N ASN A 656 -3.81 4.57 -35.56
CA ASN A 656 -5.09 4.06 -36.07
C ASN A 656 -6.31 4.91 -35.63
N GLY A 657 -6.12 6.02 -34.91
CA GLY A 657 -7.19 6.92 -34.48
C GLY A 657 -8.09 6.40 -33.34
N GLN A 658 -7.70 5.30 -32.71
CA GLN A 658 -8.42 4.61 -31.62
C GLN A 658 -7.96 5.02 -30.22
N PHE A 659 -6.85 5.75 -30.12
CA PHE A 659 -6.45 6.36 -28.87
C PHE A 659 -7.43 7.47 -28.51
N HIS A 660 -8.23 7.24 -27.48
CA HIS A 660 -9.11 8.26 -26.92
C HIS A 660 -8.30 9.20 -26.03
N ILE A 661 -8.26 10.49 -26.40
CA ILE A 661 -7.41 11.52 -25.77
C ILE A 661 -7.58 11.57 -24.25
N PHE A 662 -8.81 11.49 -23.75
CA PHE A 662 -9.11 11.58 -22.32
C PHE A 662 -8.99 10.25 -21.57
N HIS A 663 -8.68 9.13 -22.24
CA HIS A 663 -8.67 7.79 -21.64
C HIS A 663 -7.58 7.61 -20.57
N TYR A 664 -7.97 7.72 -19.31
CA TYR A 664 -7.08 7.71 -18.15
C TYR A 664 -6.13 6.51 -18.15
N SER A 665 -6.64 5.29 -18.37
CA SER A 665 -5.81 4.09 -18.32
C SER A 665 -4.73 4.10 -19.42
N TYR A 666 -5.01 4.65 -20.60
CA TYR A 666 -4.00 4.71 -21.67
C TYR A 666 -2.90 5.70 -21.33
N VAL A 667 -3.26 6.90 -20.84
CA VAL A 667 -2.26 7.88 -20.40
C VAL A 667 -1.42 7.33 -19.24
N ARG A 668 -2.05 6.62 -18.30
CA ARG A 668 -1.33 5.95 -17.22
C ARG A 668 -0.38 4.86 -17.73
N TYR A 669 -0.81 4.02 -18.67
CA TYR A 669 0.04 2.97 -19.23
C TYR A 669 1.23 3.56 -19.99
N LEU A 670 1.04 4.66 -20.73
CA LEU A 670 2.13 5.44 -21.32
C LEU A 670 3.10 5.92 -20.25
N PHE A 671 2.59 6.51 -19.16
CA PHE A 671 3.42 6.99 -18.06
C PHE A 671 4.21 5.87 -17.36
N SER A 672 3.56 4.73 -17.09
CA SER A 672 4.18 3.55 -16.49
C SER A 672 5.29 3.02 -17.40
N ALA A 673 5.00 2.84 -18.70
CA ALA A 673 5.99 2.41 -19.70
C ALA A 673 7.15 3.40 -19.84
N ALA A 674 6.89 4.71 -19.89
CA ALA A 674 7.92 5.74 -19.94
C ALA A 674 8.87 5.65 -18.73
N THR A 675 8.34 5.46 -17.53
CA THR A 675 9.17 5.33 -16.32
C THR A 675 10.06 4.08 -16.39
N ILE A 676 9.54 2.95 -16.89
CA ILE A 676 10.32 1.71 -17.07
C ILE A 676 11.39 1.86 -18.16
N LEU A 677 11.05 2.47 -19.30
CA LEU A 677 11.99 2.71 -20.40
C LEU A 677 13.08 3.71 -20.01
N ALA A 678 12.75 4.73 -19.20
CA ALA A 678 13.72 5.64 -18.61
C ALA A 678 14.75 4.87 -17.77
N ILE A 679 14.29 4.00 -16.86
CA ILE A 679 15.17 3.12 -16.08
C ILE A 679 16.02 2.24 -17.01
N SER A 680 15.40 1.58 -17.99
CA SER A 680 16.11 0.69 -18.93
C SER A 680 17.22 1.41 -19.70
N SER A 681 16.99 2.67 -20.13
CA SER A 681 17.96 3.47 -20.86
C SER A 681 19.22 3.83 -20.04
N THR A 682 19.19 3.65 -18.72
CA THR A 682 20.34 3.89 -17.83
C THR A 682 21.10 2.63 -17.45
N LEU A 683 20.51 1.45 -17.71
CA LEU A 683 21.18 0.17 -17.54
C LEU A 683 21.97 -0.06 -18.84
N ASP A 684 23.30 -0.17 -18.79
CA ASP A 684 24.18 -0.34 -19.96
C ASP A 684 23.97 -1.70 -20.67
N ARG A 685 22.78 -1.88 -21.28
CA ARG A 685 22.33 -3.06 -22.01
C ARG A 685 22.36 -2.76 -23.50
N GLY A 686 22.55 -3.78 -24.33
CA GLY A 686 22.62 -3.64 -25.81
C GLY A 686 21.39 -2.97 -26.46
N THR A 687 20.26 -2.86 -25.76
CA THR A 687 19.02 -2.21 -26.22
C THR A 687 18.80 -0.80 -25.65
N SER A 688 19.77 -0.24 -24.90
CA SER A 688 19.62 1.03 -24.18
C SER A 688 19.28 2.22 -25.12
N GLN A 689 19.84 2.22 -26.34
CA GLN A 689 19.58 3.27 -27.32
C GLN A 689 18.15 3.23 -27.87
N ASP A 690 17.59 2.03 -28.10
CA ASP A 690 16.21 1.87 -28.56
C ASP A 690 15.22 2.25 -27.45
N ASP A 691 15.53 1.88 -26.19
CA ASP A 691 14.72 2.25 -25.03
C ASP A 691 14.67 3.75 -24.81
N LYS A 692 15.81 4.44 -25.00
CA LYS A 692 15.87 5.90 -24.97
C LYS A 692 14.99 6.51 -26.06
N GLY A 693 15.07 6.02 -27.30
CA GLY A 693 14.23 6.50 -28.39
C GLY A 693 12.73 6.32 -28.09
N ASN A 694 12.35 5.16 -27.54
CA ASN A 694 10.96 4.91 -27.12
C ASN A 694 10.53 5.81 -25.96
N PHE A 695 11.41 6.07 -24.98
CA PHE A 695 11.15 7.00 -23.90
C PHE A 695 10.90 8.43 -24.40
N ASP A 696 11.73 8.91 -25.33
CA ASP A 696 11.57 10.24 -25.92
C ASP A 696 10.26 10.34 -26.73
N LEU A 697 9.91 9.27 -27.47
CA LEU A 697 8.64 9.17 -28.19
C LEU A 697 7.43 9.28 -27.25
N VAL A 698 7.39 8.49 -26.18
CA VAL A 698 6.28 8.50 -25.21
C VAL A 698 6.20 9.85 -24.50
N THR A 699 7.34 10.48 -24.23
CA THR A 699 7.37 11.82 -23.65
C THR A 699 6.71 12.85 -24.56
N GLY A 700 7.01 12.82 -25.87
CA GLY A 700 6.34 13.66 -26.85
C GLY A 700 4.82 13.40 -26.91
N PHE A 701 4.38 12.15 -26.76
CA PHE A 701 2.96 11.81 -26.71
C PHE A 701 2.26 12.37 -25.47
N LEU A 702 2.88 12.26 -24.29
CA LEU A 702 2.34 12.84 -23.04
C LEU A 702 2.26 14.37 -23.14
N GLN A 703 3.24 15.02 -23.78
CA GLN A 703 3.20 16.45 -24.05
C GLN A 703 2.03 16.84 -24.99
N GLN A 704 1.80 16.08 -26.05
CA GLN A 704 0.66 16.35 -26.95
C GLN A 704 -0.68 16.16 -26.23
N LEU A 705 -0.78 15.18 -25.34
CA LEU A 705 -1.97 14.97 -24.52
C LEU A 705 -2.20 16.11 -23.51
N GLU A 706 -1.13 16.64 -22.91
CA GLU A 706 -1.17 17.86 -22.09
C GLU A 706 -1.71 19.05 -22.90
N GLN A 707 -1.18 19.26 -24.10
CA GLN A 707 -1.60 20.34 -25.01
C GLN A 707 -3.07 20.20 -25.46
N ASN A 708 -3.53 18.96 -25.65
CA ASN A 708 -4.93 18.67 -25.94
C ASN A 708 -5.84 18.81 -24.70
N GLY A 709 -5.25 19.04 -23.52
CA GLY A 709 -5.99 19.36 -22.31
C GLY A 709 -6.36 18.16 -21.43
N ASN A 710 -5.64 17.04 -21.55
CA ASN A 710 -5.87 15.89 -20.68
C ASN A 710 -5.32 16.17 -19.25
N PRO A 711 -6.18 16.16 -18.19
CA PRO A 711 -5.73 16.47 -16.83
C PRO A 711 -4.76 15.45 -16.23
N ALA A 712 -4.90 14.17 -16.56
CA ALA A 712 -3.97 13.13 -16.11
C ALA A 712 -2.61 13.25 -16.82
N ALA A 713 -2.60 13.63 -18.10
CA ALA A 713 -1.36 13.87 -18.84
C ALA A 713 -0.59 15.08 -18.29
N MET A 714 -1.28 16.16 -17.88
CA MET A 714 -0.64 17.30 -17.21
C MET A 714 0.13 16.88 -15.95
N GLU A 715 -0.46 16.00 -15.13
CA GLU A 715 0.20 15.44 -13.95
C GLU A 715 1.38 14.54 -14.34
N PHE A 716 1.14 13.52 -15.17
CA PHE A 716 2.16 12.52 -15.50
C PHE A 716 3.31 13.10 -16.31
N TYR A 717 3.06 14.05 -17.20
CA TYR A 717 4.10 14.72 -17.95
C TYR A 717 4.99 15.59 -17.05
N SER A 718 4.44 16.19 -15.99
CA SER A 718 5.27 16.87 -14.97
C SER A 718 6.26 15.92 -14.31
N HIS A 719 5.85 14.67 -14.00
CA HIS A 719 6.77 13.65 -13.48
C HIS A 719 7.86 13.26 -14.50
N ILE A 720 7.50 13.13 -15.78
CA ILE A 720 8.44 12.77 -16.84
C ILE A 720 9.43 13.90 -17.12
N LYS A 721 9.00 15.17 -17.15
CA LYS A 721 9.89 16.34 -17.28
C LYS A 721 10.97 16.37 -16.21
N GLU A 722 10.59 16.17 -14.95
CA GLU A 722 11.55 16.08 -13.84
C GLU A 722 12.48 14.88 -13.98
N THR A 723 11.95 13.76 -14.48
CA THR A 723 12.76 12.57 -14.77
C THR A 723 13.80 12.84 -15.87
N GLN A 724 13.42 13.53 -16.94
CA GLN A 724 14.33 13.94 -18.02
C GLN A 724 15.44 14.85 -17.49
N ALA A 725 15.10 15.87 -16.70
CA ALA A 725 16.07 16.79 -16.11
C ALA A 725 17.12 16.06 -15.26
N ILE A 726 16.71 15.07 -14.47
CA ILE A 726 17.62 14.25 -13.67
C ILE A 726 18.53 13.41 -14.57
N LEU A 727 17.99 12.76 -15.60
CA LEU A 727 18.77 11.94 -16.53
C LEU A 727 19.78 12.77 -17.36
N GLU A 728 19.42 13.99 -17.75
CA GLU A 728 20.33 14.94 -18.43
C GLU A 728 21.46 15.41 -17.50
N THR A 729 21.14 15.66 -16.23
CA THR A 729 22.14 16.01 -15.23
C THR A 729 23.13 14.87 -15.02
N GLN A 730 22.66 13.62 -14.94
CA GLN A 730 23.54 12.45 -14.82
C GLN A 730 24.50 12.31 -16.01
N ARG A 731 23.99 12.52 -17.24
CA ARG A 731 24.82 12.47 -18.46
C ARG A 731 25.89 13.57 -18.49
N SER A 732 25.59 14.77 -17.97
CA SER A 732 26.57 15.87 -17.93
C SER A 732 27.64 15.69 -16.82
N SER A 733 27.34 14.96 -15.75
CA SER A 733 28.31 14.63 -14.68
C SER A 733 29.26 13.46 -14.99
N HIS A 734 28.99 12.67 -16.03
CA HIS A 734 29.91 11.66 -16.56
C HIS A 734 30.38 12.04 -17.96
N PRO A 735 31.43 12.87 -18.11
CA PRO A 735 32.03 13.06 -19.41
C PRO A 735 32.72 11.75 -19.78
N GLY A 736 32.22 11.08 -20.83
CA GLY A 736 32.99 10.05 -21.50
C GLY A 736 34.36 10.59 -21.90
N PRO A 737 35.39 9.73 -22.08
CA PRO A 737 36.71 10.19 -22.47
C PRO A 737 36.60 11.03 -23.74
N ASN A 738 37.09 12.27 -23.68
CA ASN A 738 37.14 13.21 -24.79
C ASN A 738 37.64 12.53 -26.07
N VAL A 739 36.71 12.15 -26.94
CA VAL A 739 37.00 12.08 -28.36
C VAL A 739 36.92 13.53 -28.82
N LEU A 740 38.10 14.10 -29.07
CA LEU A 740 38.26 15.37 -29.78
C LEU A 740 37.44 15.29 -31.09
N HIS A 741 36.25 15.87 -31.07
CA HIS A 741 35.58 16.27 -32.30
C HIS A 741 36.24 17.57 -32.75
N THR A 742 37.06 17.46 -33.79
CA THR A 742 37.41 18.59 -34.63
C THR A 742 36.13 19.12 -35.27
N ASP A 743 35.87 20.41 -35.04
CA ASP A 743 34.89 21.22 -35.74
C ASP A 743 35.01 21.01 -37.27
N GLU A 744 33.89 20.73 -37.93
CA GLU A 744 33.64 21.26 -39.26
C GLU A 744 32.13 21.50 -39.46
N ASP A 745 31.84 22.77 -39.75
CA ASP A 745 30.56 23.42 -39.91
C ASP A 745 29.79 22.97 -41.17
N LEU A 746 28.45 22.94 -41.03
CA LEU A 746 27.40 23.36 -41.96
C LEU A 746 27.43 22.94 -43.44
N GLY A 747 26.40 22.18 -43.85
CA GLY A 747 26.00 22.08 -45.26
C GLY A 747 24.69 21.30 -45.49
N LEU A 748 23.56 22.02 -45.52
CA LEU A 748 22.27 21.53 -46.05
C LEU A 748 22.39 21.09 -47.51
N SER A 749 21.89 19.90 -47.87
CA SER A 749 21.21 19.70 -49.17
C SER A 749 20.36 18.42 -49.22
N HIS A 750 19.20 18.55 -49.85
CA HIS A 750 18.21 17.52 -50.18
C HIS A 750 18.76 16.42 -51.10
N SER A 751 18.30 15.17 -50.93
CA SER A 751 17.89 14.30 -52.06
C SER A 751 17.16 13.03 -51.62
N THR A 752 15.94 12.88 -52.14
CA THR A 752 15.23 11.64 -52.53
C THR A 752 16.17 10.72 -53.34
N GLU A 753 16.21 9.39 -53.27
CA GLU A 753 15.16 8.37 -53.47
C GLU A 753 15.80 6.93 -53.30
N PRO A 754 15.18 5.76 -53.66
CA PRO A 754 14.96 4.61 -52.77
C PRO A 754 15.68 3.29 -53.16
N ILE A 755 15.86 2.31 -52.24
CA ILE A 755 16.12 0.90 -52.60
C ILE A 755 15.58 -0.11 -51.55
N HIS A 756 14.64 -0.97 -51.96
CA HIS A 756 14.38 -2.33 -51.46
C HIS A 756 14.88 -3.33 -52.54
N PRO A 757 14.86 -4.66 -52.34
CA PRO A 757 15.22 -5.49 -51.18
C PRO A 757 16.15 -6.66 -51.60
N LEU A 758 16.75 -7.40 -50.66
CA LEU A 758 17.28 -8.73 -50.95
C LEU A 758 16.86 -9.72 -49.86
N LEU A 759 15.85 -10.53 -50.22
CA LEU A 759 15.55 -11.82 -49.64
C LEU A 759 16.74 -12.78 -49.88
N ASN A 760 17.09 -13.55 -48.87
CA ASN A 760 17.44 -14.96 -49.05
C ASN A 760 17.14 -15.72 -47.77
N GLY A 761 16.19 -16.65 -47.87
CA GLY A 761 15.86 -17.57 -46.79
C GLY A 761 16.77 -18.80 -46.80
N GLN A 762 16.86 -19.47 -45.64
CA GLN A 762 17.12 -20.90 -45.57
C GLN A 762 16.57 -21.50 -44.27
N GLN A 763 15.45 -22.20 -44.44
CA GLN A 763 15.00 -23.46 -43.84
C GLN A 763 15.19 -23.78 -42.34
N LEU A 764 14.02 -24.03 -41.72
CA LEU A 764 13.78 -24.86 -40.55
C LEU A 764 14.48 -26.23 -40.61
N THR A 765 15.02 -26.66 -39.47
CA THR A 765 14.96 -28.06 -39.02
C THR A 765 14.81 -28.13 -37.49
N THR A 766 13.85 -28.92 -37.02
CA THR A 766 13.71 -29.48 -35.66
C THR A 766 13.26 -30.95 -35.83
N PRO A 767 13.27 -31.83 -34.82
CA PRO A 767 14.05 -31.91 -33.58
C PRO A 767 14.75 -33.28 -33.41
N GLY A 768 15.63 -33.41 -32.41
CA GLY A 768 16.24 -34.69 -32.02
C GLY A 768 16.31 -34.82 -30.50
N SER A 769 15.52 -35.75 -29.96
CA SER A 769 15.47 -36.18 -28.57
C SER A 769 16.74 -36.94 -28.16
N SER A 770 17.30 -36.62 -27.00
CA SER A 770 18.13 -37.57 -26.24
C SER A 770 18.07 -37.27 -24.75
N ASP A 771 17.41 -38.15 -24.01
CA ASP A 771 17.49 -38.32 -22.55
C ASP A 771 18.93 -38.56 -22.10
N ILE A 772 19.47 -37.73 -21.20
CA ILE A 772 20.56 -38.13 -20.29
C ILE A 772 20.37 -37.48 -18.91
N ALA A 773 20.02 -38.34 -17.96
CA ALA A 773 20.40 -38.40 -16.54
C ALA A 773 20.17 -37.20 -15.60
N LEU A 774 19.23 -37.41 -14.69
CA LEU A 774 19.18 -36.86 -13.33
C LEU A 774 20.56 -36.89 -12.65
N GLN A 775 21.14 -35.72 -12.42
CA GLN A 775 22.07 -35.50 -11.32
C GLN A 775 21.46 -34.44 -10.42
N ALA A 776 21.15 -34.85 -9.19
CA ALA A 776 20.72 -33.98 -8.11
C ALA A 776 21.77 -32.88 -7.89
N VAL A 777 21.39 -31.65 -8.21
CA VAL A 777 22.12 -30.45 -7.80
C VAL A 777 21.47 -29.99 -6.52
N ASP A 778 22.32 -29.86 -5.51
CA ASP A 778 22.06 -29.55 -4.11
C ASP A 778 21.06 -28.39 -3.92
N ASP A 779 19.89 -28.70 -3.35
CA ASP A 779 18.81 -27.78 -2.96
C ASP A 779 19.24 -26.90 -1.78
N SER A 780 20.12 -25.94 -2.03
CA SER A 780 20.34 -24.82 -1.12
C SER A 780 19.52 -23.63 -1.63
N PRO A 781 18.46 -23.16 -0.93
CA PRO A 781 17.71 -22.00 -1.37
C PRO A 781 18.64 -20.78 -1.31
N LEU A 782 18.98 -20.23 -2.49
CA LEU A 782 19.69 -18.95 -2.62
C LEU A 782 18.95 -17.90 -1.78
N ASN A 783 19.60 -17.45 -0.71
CA ASN A 783 19.02 -16.52 0.26
C ASN A 783 18.89 -15.13 -0.38
N LEU A 784 17.70 -14.85 -0.93
CA LEU A 784 17.32 -13.55 -1.50
C LEU A 784 16.67 -12.64 -0.45
N SER A 785 16.86 -12.90 0.86
CA SER A 785 16.32 -12.06 1.94
C SER A 785 16.73 -10.58 1.80
N PHE A 786 17.86 -10.29 1.12
CA PHE A 786 18.29 -8.93 0.85
C PHE A 786 17.31 -8.10 0.00
N LEU A 787 16.45 -8.73 -0.82
CA LEU A 787 15.38 -8.02 -1.55
C LEU A 787 14.23 -7.68 -0.62
N ASP A 788 13.93 -8.55 0.34
CA ASP A 788 12.98 -8.27 1.40
C ASP A 788 13.56 -7.16 2.32
N ASP A 789 14.81 -7.25 2.76
CA ASP A 789 15.50 -6.19 3.54
C ASP A 789 15.65 -4.88 2.72
N TRP A 790 15.74 -4.91 1.38
CA TRP A 790 15.75 -3.69 0.58
C TRP A 790 14.37 -3.05 0.40
N ILE A 791 13.32 -3.86 0.25
CA ILE A 791 11.95 -3.34 0.14
C ILE A 791 11.50 -2.84 1.52
N TYR A 792 11.72 -3.64 2.56
CA TYR A 792 11.30 -3.33 3.92
C TYR A 792 12.25 -2.35 4.62
N ASP A 793 13.57 -2.42 4.40
CA ASP A 793 14.56 -1.46 4.93
C ASP A 793 15.00 -0.38 3.93
N ASN A 794 15.62 -0.77 2.84
CA ASN A 794 16.17 0.12 1.81
C ASN A 794 15.31 1.31 1.27
N ALA A 795 14.04 0.99 0.99
CA ALA A 795 13.21 1.70 0.02
C ALA A 795 11.91 2.26 0.61
N LEU A 796 11.36 1.63 1.66
CA LEU A 796 10.22 2.14 2.40
C LEU A 796 10.67 3.12 3.51
N THR A 797 11.92 2.99 3.98
CA THR A 797 12.51 3.63 5.18
C THR A 797 12.84 5.14 5.11
N GLN A 798 13.78 5.48 4.22
CA GLN A 798 14.67 6.65 4.44
C GLN A 798 14.25 7.98 3.77
N LEU A 799 12.97 8.23 3.48
CA LEU A 799 12.61 9.39 2.64
C LEU A 799 11.52 10.32 3.19
N CYS A 800 11.12 10.13 4.44
CA CYS A 800 10.14 10.98 5.08
C CYS A 800 10.83 12.06 5.90
N TRP A 801 10.65 13.33 5.49
CA TRP A 801 10.96 14.58 6.21
C TRP A 801 12.36 15.22 5.99
N GLN A 802 12.37 16.29 5.18
CA GLN A 802 13.03 17.53 5.57
C GLN A 802 11.92 18.56 5.82
N GLU A 803 11.63 18.81 7.09
CA GLU A 803 10.97 20.06 7.52
C GLU A 803 11.98 21.21 7.30
N GLU A 804 11.52 22.30 6.66
CA GLU A 804 12.12 23.63 6.83
C GLU A 804 11.53 24.28 8.09
#